data_AF-A0A3S9Y8P8-F1
#
_entry.id   AF-A0A3S9Y8P8-F1
#
_cell.length_a   1.000
_cell.length_b   1.000
_cell.length_c   1.000
_cell.angle_alpha   90.00
_cell.angle_beta   90.00
_cell.angle_gamma   90.00
#
_symmetry.space_group_name_H-M   'P 1'
#
loop_
_entity.id
_entity.type
_entity.pdbx_description
1 polymer ?
#
loop_
_entity_poly.entity_id
_entity_poly.type
_entity_poly.pdbx_seq_one_letter_code
_entity_poly.pdbx_strand_id
1 'polypeptide(L)'
;MTLQDPLVGQLLDGRYRVQARIAAGGMATVYQAVDTRLDRLLALKVMHPTLATDAAFVDRFIREAKSVARLSHPNVVGVFDQGTDGTYVYLAMEYVAGCTLRDVLRERGALQPRAALDILEPILAALGAAHRAGLVHRDMKPENVLIGDDGRVKVADFGLVRAVDTNTTASTGSVLGTVSYLAPEQMEHGTADARVDVYACGVVLYEMLTGGKPHTGGSVAQVLYQHLHEDVLPPSGLVPGLAPQLDELVALATARDPQQRPQDAVALLYRAQETRAQLTDAQLDVVPPQAKEVPAGGLGDGSERTDVIPRPEGVQPPLPGTDEAELNRTSRLEVPPSEQTTRLRPVPAPAAPRGGLLQRHRLATIIAAVLLLLGAGTGVWYINAGQFTTVPAVLDMPQAKAEKTLRDEGLGVKVVRGFSSNVDRGHVMKTDPANGKQIRGTGTVTITVSRGPDIVAVPDLSGTPVADAKRKLRDLGLIPGTEKRAFSEEVARGSVIRTDPVAGSKRRPDTAVALTISRGAEVEAPGVLGSERADAADTLRAAGLKVRFADEPVFSTQDKGTVARQTPAEGEKLGKGETVTLTLSKGPEMVPVPDVTGKNEEDAKKQLTDLGFQVEVDKPFLFPQDEVDSQSVEAGKKAPKGGTITIKMKGAL
;
A
#
# COMPACT_ATOMS: atom_id res chain seq x y z
N MET A 1 -23.02 10.99 -1.74
CA MET A 1 -22.54 11.51 -3.04
C MET A 1 -21.17 10.93 -3.26
N THR A 2 -21.05 9.97 -4.17
CA THR A 2 -19.77 9.45 -4.64
C THR A 2 -19.17 10.52 -5.56
N LEU A 3 -18.07 11.14 -5.15
CA LEU A 3 -17.26 11.97 -6.05
C LEU A 3 -16.86 11.09 -7.23
N GLN A 4 -17.38 11.38 -8.43
CA GLN A 4 -16.91 10.73 -9.66
C GLN A 4 -15.40 11.00 -9.79
N ASP A 5 -14.63 9.94 -10.03
CA ASP A 5 -13.19 10.05 -10.23
C ASP A 5 -12.95 10.81 -11.54
N PRO A 6 -12.25 11.95 -11.51
CA PRO A 6 -12.18 12.87 -12.65
C PRO A 6 -11.51 12.28 -13.88
N LEU A 7 -10.68 11.24 -13.71
CA LEU A 7 -9.89 10.62 -14.78
C LEU A 7 -10.64 9.50 -15.50
N VAL A 8 -11.68 8.91 -14.91
CA VAL A 8 -12.41 7.79 -15.52
C VAL A 8 -13.18 8.27 -16.75
N GLY A 9 -12.97 7.62 -17.89
CA GLY A 9 -13.54 7.99 -19.19
C GLY A 9 -12.71 9.00 -19.98
N GLN A 10 -11.64 9.56 -19.40
CA GLN A 10 -10.74 10.47 -20.11
C GLN A 10 -9.71 9.72 -20.97
N LEU A 11 -9.19 10.42 -21.98
CA LEU A 11 -8.10 9.97 -22.85
C LEU A 11 -6.83 10.76 -22.52
N LEU A 12 -5.90 10.12 -21.83
CA LEU A 12 -4.60 10.71 -21.48
C LEU A 12 -3.62 10.61 -22.66
N ASP A 13 -2.90 11.70 -22.93
CA ASP A 13 -1.90 11.83 -24.00
C ASP A 13 -2.45 11.48 -25.40
N GLY A 14 -3.77 11.66 -25.57
CA GLY A 14 -4.48 11.24 -26.79
C GLY A 14 -4.37 9.75 -27.11
N ARG A 15 -3.97 8.90 -26.15
CA ARG A 15 -3.63 7.48 -26.37
C ARG A 15 -4.26 6.54 -25.35
N TYR A 16 -4.20 6.87 -24.06
CA TYR A 16 -4.61 5.96 -22.99
C TYR A 16 -6.01 6.29 -22.50
N ARG A 17 -6.98 5.45 -22.84
CA ARG A 17 -8.37 5.63 -22.41
C ARG A 17 -8.56 4.98 -21.05
N VAL A 18 -8.80 5.79 -20.02
CA VAL A 18 -9.03 5.32 -18.64
C VAL A 18 -10.43 4.71 -18.52
N GLN A 19 -10.51 3.46 -18.08
CA GLN A 19 -11.79 2.73 -17.95
C GLN A 19 -12.28 2.65 -16.52
N ALA A 20 -11.40 2.30 -15.58
CA ALA A 20 -11.77 2.08 -14.19
C ALA A 20 -10.59 2.37 -13.26
N ARG A 21 -10.88 2.72 -12.00
CA ARG A 21 -9.84 2.80 -10.98
C ARG A 21 -9.63 1.43 -10.34
N ILE A 22 -8.37 0.98 -10.29
CA ILE A 22 -7.97 -0.30 -9.67
C ILE A 22 -7.64 -0.06 -8.19
N ALA A 23 -6.74 0.89 -7.92
CA ALA A 23 -6.23 1.15 -6.57
C ALA A 23 -5.92 2.64 -6.38
N ALA A 24 -6.00 3.12 -5.14
CA ALA A 24 -5.62 4.48 -4.76
C ALA A 24 -4.56 4.41 -3.66
N GLY A 25 -3.41 5.03 -3.88
CA GLY A 25 -2.33 5.15 -2.91
C GLY A 25 -2.08 6.61 -2.51
N GLY A 26 -1.22 6.81 -1.51
CA GLY A 26 -0.88 8.16 -1.03
C GLY A 26 -0.09 9.02 -2.03
N MET A 27 0.53 8.39 -3.04
CA MET A 27 1.39 9.08 -4.02
C MET A 27 0.85 9.04 -5.45
N ALA A 28 0.07 8.02 -5.78
CA ALA A 28 -0.46 7.79 -7.11
C ALA A 28 -1.73 6.94 -7.05
N THR A 29 -2.54 7.05 -8.09
CA THR A 29 -3.74 6.24 -8.31
C THR A 29 -3.50 5.37 -9.53
N VAL A 30 -3.81 4.08 -9.42
CA VAL A 30 -3.66 3.11 -10.51
C VAL A 30 -5.01 2.87 -11.16
N TYR A 31 -5.07 3.05 -12.47
CA TYR A 31 -6.25 2.87 -13.28
C TYR A 31 -6.07 1.72 -14.27
N GLN A 32 -7.15 1.03 -14.61
CA GLN A 32 -7.22 0.20 -15.80
C GLN A 32 -7.46 1.12 -16.99
N ALA A 33 -6.64 0.97 -18.02
CA ALA A 33 -6.75 1.76 -19.25
C ALA A 33 -6.53 0.89 -20.49
N VAL A 34 -7.02 1.38 -21.63
CA VAL A 34 -6.77 0.79 -22.94
C VAL A 34 -5.82 1.70 -23.72
N ASP A 35 -4.75 1.13 -24.24
CA ASP A 35 -3.90 1.79 -25.23
C ASP A 35 -4.61 1.75 -26.59
N THR A 36 -5.17 2.88 -27.00
CA THR A 36 -5.97 2.98 -28.25
C THR A 36 -5.15 2.84 -29.53
N ARG A 37 -3.82 2.80 -29.46
CA ARG A 37 -2.96 2.54 -30.62
C ARG A 37 -2.65 1.06 -30.83
N LEU A 38 -2.61 0.30 -29.74
CA LEU A 38 -2.23 -1.12 -29.72
C LEU A 38 -3.41 -2.03 -29.32
N ASP A 39 -4.57 -1.46 -29.03
CA ASP A 39 -5.79 -2.12 -28.54
C ASP A 39 -5.53 -3.13 -27.41
N ARG A 40 -4.65 -2.77 -26.47
CA ARG A 40 -4.32 -3.59 -25.30
C ARG A 40 -4.72 -2.95 -23.99
N LEU A 41 -5.13 -3.79 -23.05
CA LEU A 41 -5.31 -3.39 -21.65
C LEU A 41 -3.96 -3.18 -20.96
N LEU A 42 -3.89 -2.15 -20.13
CA LEU A 42 -2.74 -1.82 -19.32
C LEU A 42 -3.17 -1.19 -18.00
N ALA A 43 -2.25 -1.18 -17.04
CA ALA A 43 -2.40 -0.41 -15.81
C ALA A 43 -1.72 0.95 -16.01
N LEU A 44 -2.39 2.01 -15.59
CA LEU A 44 -1.93 3.38 -15.71
C LEU A 44 -1.81 3.98 -14.32
N LYS A 45 -0.58 4.14 -13.83
CA LYS A 45 -0.30 4.75 -12.54
C LYS A 45 -0.12 6.25 -12.72
N VAL A 46 -1.08 7.02 -12.24
CA VAL A 46 -1.14 8.48 -12.36
C VAL A 46 -0.78 9.11 -11.01
N MET A 47 0.24 9.95 -11.00
CA MET A 47 0.69 10.66 -9.80
C MET A 47 -0.36 11.68 -9.33
N HIS A 48 -0.53 11.83 -8.01
CA HIS A 48 -1.42 12.84 -7.46
C HIS A 48 -0.96 14.26 -7.85
N PRO A 49 -1.86 15.18 -8.26
CA PRO A 49 -1.49 16.52 -8.72
C PRO A 49 -0.66 17.34 -7.71
N THR A 50 -0.86 17.12 -6.41
CA THR A 50 -0.11 17.79 -5.33
C THR A 50 1.37 17.42 -5.29
N LEU A 51 1.75 16.25 -5.83
CA LEU A 51 3.13 15.80 -5.95
C LEU A 51 3.73 16.15 -7.31
N ALA A 52 2.88 16.27 -8.33
CA ALA A 52 3.30 16.67 -9.68
C ALA A 52 3.81 18.12 -9.76
N THR A 53 3.53 18.97 -8.75
CA THR A 53 4.06 20.34 -8.68
C THR A 53 5.53 20.43 -8.26
N ASP A 54 6.09 19.37 -7.65
CA ASP A 54 7.51 19.33 -7.28
C ASP A 54 8.34 18.72 -8.42
N ALA A 55 9.02 19.59 -9.17
CA ALA A 55 9.87 19.19 -10.30
C ALA A 55 10.98 18.20 -9.89
N ALA A 56 11.54 18.34 -8.68
CA ALA A 56 12.58 17.42 -8.21
C ALA A 56 12.02 16.02 -7.94
N PHE A 57 10.78 15.94 -7.44
CA PHE A 57 10.07 14.68 -7.23
C PHE A 57 9.71 14.02 -8.56
N VAL A 58 9.17 14.78 -9.51
CA VAL A 58 8.83 14.28 -10.86
C VAL A 58 10.06 13.76 -11.59
N ASP A 59 11.18 14.49 -11.56
CA ASP A 59 12.42 14.05 -12.20
C ASP A 59 13.00 12.77 -11.57
N ARG A 60 12.83 12.58 -10.25
CA ARG A 60 13.20 11.32 -9.58
C ARG A 60 12.29 10.18 -10.00
N PHE A 61 10.97 10.39 -9.95
CA PHE A 61 9.98 9.41 -10.37
C PHE A 61 10.21 8.92 -11.80
N ILE A 62 10.45 9.85 -12.73
CA ILE A 62 10.78 9.57 -14.14
C ILE A 62 12.09 8.77 -14.25
N ARG A 63 13.13 9.15 -13.51
CA ARG A 63 14.42 8.43 -13.52
C ARG A 63 14.29 7.01 -12.99
N GLU A 64 13.55 6.81 -11.90
CA GLU A 64 13.34 5.49 -11.30
C GLU A 64 12.49 4.61 -12.24
N ALA A 65 11.42 5.15 -12.81
CA ALA A 65 10.61 4.45 -13.81
C ALA A 65 11.43 3.99 -15.04
N LYS A 66 12.30 4.86 -15.55
CA LYS A 66 13.20 4.52 -16.68
C LYS A 66 14.19 3.42 -16.35
N SER A 67 14.66 3.35 -15.10
CA SER A 67 15.55 2.30 -14.64
C SER A 67 14.84 0.95 -14.60
N VAL A 68 13.59 0.93 -14.11
CA VAL A 68 12.75 -0.28 -14.05
C VAL A 68 12.32 -0.76 -15.44
N ALA A 69 12.07 0.17 -16.38
CA ALA A 69 11.69 -0.19 -17.75
C ALA A 69 12.77 -0.98 -18.53
N ARG A 70 14.02 -0.96 -18.07
CA ARG A 70 15.10 -1.78 -18.64
C ARG A 70 15.08 -3.23 -18.13
N LEU A 71 14.33 -3.50 -17.07
CA LEU A 71 14.24 -4.82 -16.46
C LEU A 71 13.18 -5.65 -17.20
N SER A 72 13.63 -6.64 -17.96
CA SER A 72 12.75 -7.62 -18.62
C SER A 72 12.89 -8.96 -17.92
N HIS A 73 11.88 -9.34 -17.14
CA HIS A 73 11.83 -10.62 -16.43
C HIS A 73 10.37 -11.11 -16.33
N PRO A 74 10.10 -12.43 -16.49
CA PRO A 74 8.72 -12.95 -16.44
C PRO A 74 7.98 -12.62 -15.14
N ASN A 75 8.70 -12.56 -14.02
CA ASN A 75 8.17 -12.26 -12.69
C ASN A 75 8.28 -10.77 -12.29
N VAL A 76 8.55 -9.87 -13.22
CA VAL A 76 8.52 -8.42 -13.01
C VAL A 76 7.38 -7.83 -13.84
N VAL A 77 6.64 -6.88 -13.28
CA VAL A 77 5.63 -6.12 -14.03
C VAL A 77 6.34 -5.23 -15.06
N GLY A 78 6.03 -5.44 -16.34
CA GLY A 78 6.63 -4.65 -17.41
C GLY A 78 6.21 -3.19 -17.36
N VAL A 79 7.15 -2.27 -17.57
CA VAL A 79 6.87 -0.84 -17.78
C VAL A 79 6.94 -0.56 -19.28
N PHE A 80 5.84 -0.08 -19.87
CA PHE A 80 5.74 0.13 -21.31
C PHE A 80 6.05 1.55 -21.74
N ASP A 81 5.59 2.53 -20.99
CA ASP A 81 5.70 3.94 -21.37
C ASP A 81 5.56 4.86 -20.17
N GLN A 82 5.99 6.11 -20.33
CA GLN A 82 5.84 7.16 -19.33
C GLN A 82 5.62 8.51 -20.01
N GLY A 83 4.77 9.35 -19.43
CA GLY A 83 4.43 10.63 -20.04
C GLY A 83 3.80 11.62 -19.08
N THR A 84 3.51 12.80 -19.63
CA THR A 84 2.88 13.91 -18.93
C THR A 84 1.77 14.48 -19.80
N ASP A 85 0.57 14.62 -19.24
CA ASP A 85 -0.57 15.24 -19.91
C ASP A 85 -1.19 16.30 -18.98
N GLY A 86 -1.01 17.57 -19.35
CA GLY A 86 -1.35 18.70 -18.49
C GLY A 86 -0.63 18.63 -17.14
N THR A 87 -1.40 18.48 -16.06
CA THR A 87 -0.89 18.35 -14.68
C THR A 87 -0.64 16.90 -14.25
N TYR A 88 -0.94 15.92 -15.09
CA TYR A 88 -0.84 14.51 -14.75
C TYR A 88 0.47 13.93 -15.25
N VAL A 89 1.25 13.37 -14.34
CA VAL A 89 2.41 12.53 -14.65
C VAL A 89 1.96 11.08 -14.53
N TYR A 90 2.20 10.26 -15.55
CA TYR A 90 1.73 8.88 -15.56
C TYR A 90 2.80 7.89 -16.01
N LEU A 91 2.61 6.64 -15.58
CA LEU A 91 3.40 5.47 -15.95
C LEU A 91 2.45 4.39 -16.47
N ALA A 92 2.64 3.96 -17.72
CA ALA A 92 1.90 2.87 -18.34
C ALA A 92 2.66 1.56 -18.11
N MET A 93 2.01 0.60 -17.45
CA MET A 93 2.59 -0.68 -17.03
C MET A 93 1.68 -1.84 -17.45
N GLU A 94 2.26 -3.04 -17.44
CA GLU A 94 1.55 -4.29 -17.67
C GLU A 94 0.36 -4.42 -16.71
N TYR A 95 -0.82 -4.74 -17.26
CA TYR A 95 -1.98 -5.09 -16.46
C TYR A 95 -1.93 -6.58 -16.15
N VAL A 96 -1.84 -6.92 -14.86
CA VAL A 96 -1.94 -8.30 -14.38
C VAL A 96 -3.36 -8.51 -13.87
N ALA A 97 -4.15 -9.30 -14.58
CA ALA A 97 -5.49 -9.70 -14.14
C ALA A 97 -5.36 -10.73 -13.02
N GLY A 98 -5.90 -10.42 -11.84
CA GLY A 98 -5.81 -11.26 -10.65
C GLY A 98 -5.88 -10.45 -9.37
N CYS A 99 -5.18 -10.89 -8.33
CA CYS A 99 -5.21 -10.28 -7.00
C CYS A 99 -3.80 -10.02 -6.45
N THR A 100 -3.71 -9.26 -5.36
CA THR A 100 -2.44 -9.09 -4.66
C THR A 100 -2.21 -10.23 -3.65
N LEU A 101 -0.96 -10.50 -3.28
CA LEU A 101 -0.66 -11.44 -2.20
C LEU A 101 -1.33 -11.02 -0.88
N ARG A 102 -1.51 -9.70 -0.66
CA ARG A 102 -2.27 -9.19 0.48
C ARG A 102 -3.72 -9.68 0.47
N ASP A 103 -4.38 -9.71 -0.68
CA ASP A 103 -5.76 -10.18 -0.80
C ASP A 103 -5.83 -11.68 -0.53
N VAL A 104 -4.88 -12.46 -1.07
CA VAL A 104 -4.76 -13.90 -0.77
C VAL A 104 -4.59 -14.17 0.72
N LEU A 105 -3.73 -13.42 1.41
CA LEU A 105 -3.54 -13.56 2.86
C LEU A 105 -4.77 -13.14 3.66
N ARG A 106 -5.54 -12.15 3.18
CA ARG A 106 -6.80 -11.76 3.83
C ARG A 106 -7.87 -12.85 3.72
N GLU A 107 -7.97 -13.47 2.55
CA GLU A 107 -8.93 -14.53 2.26
C GLU A 107 -8.55 -15.83 2.96
N ARG A 108 -7.31 -16.31 2.75
CA ARG A 108 -6.83 -17.61 3.24
C ARG A 108 -6.27 -17.56 4.64
N GLY A 109 -5.89 -16.40 5.18
CA GLY A 109 -5.23 -16.26 6.47
C GLY A 109 -3.74 -16.62 6.38
N ALA A 110 -3.44 -17.91 6.32
CA ALA A 110 -2.09 -18.45 6.17
C ALA A 110 -2.03 -19.46 5.01
N LEU A 111 -0.82 -19.71 4.50
CA LEU A 111 -0.55 -20.57 3.37
C LEU A 111 0.27 -21.80 3.79
N GLN A 112 -0.02 -22.94 3.15
CA GLN A 112 0.82 -24.12 3.26
C GLN A 112 2.25 -23.82 2.78
N PRO A 113 3.29 -24.46 3.34
CA PRO A 113 4.67 -24.24 2.94
C PRO A 113 4.90 -24.41 1.43
N ARG A 114 4.24 -25.38 0.78
CA ARG A 114 4.30 -25.57 -0.68
C ARG A 114 3.90 -24.29 -1.42
N ALA A 115 2.71 -23.77 -1.12
CA ALA A 115 2.19 -22.56 -1.75
C ALA A 115 3.01 -21.31 -1.40
N ALA A 116 3.52 -21.20 -0.17
CA ALA A 116 4.38 -20.10 0.25
C ALA A 116 5.70 -20.08 -0.54
N LEU A 117 6.32 -21.24 -0.77
CA LEU A 117 7.55 -21.36 -1.56
C LEU A 117 7.29 -21.16 -3.06
N ASP A 118 6.16 -21.65 -3.59
CA ASP A 118 5.74 -21.42 -4.97
C ASP A 118 5.55 -19.92 -5.29
N ILE A 119 5.21 -19.11 -4.29
CA ILE A 119 5.12 -17.65 -4.41
C ILE A 119 6.48 -16.99 -4.17
N LEU A 120 7.22 -17.43 -3.16
CA LEU A 120 8.50 -16.83 -2.77
C LEU A 120 9.57 -16.97 -3.87
N GLU A 121 9.68 -18.14 -4.50
CA GLU A 121 10.72 -18.39 -5.51
C GLU A 121 10.63 -17.41 -6.70
N PRO A 122 9.47 -17.21 -7.35
CA PRO A 122 9.27 -16.16 -8.35
C PRO A 122 9.61 -14.74 -7.88
N ILE A 123 9.26 -14.38 -6.64
CA ILE A 123 9.59 -13.06 -6.06
C ILE A 123 11.10 -12.90 -5.98
N LEU A 124 11.81 -13.90 -5.46
CA LEU A 124 13.26 -13.86 -5.33
C LEU A 124 13.95 -13.89 -6.69
N ALA A 125 13.40 -14.58 -7.69
CA ALA A 125 13.90 -14.53 -9.07
C ALA A 125 13.77 -13.12 -9.67
N ALA A 126 12.63 -12.46 -9.48
CA ALA A 126 12.38 -11.09 -9.92
C ALA A 126 13.36 -10.09 -9.27
N LEU A 127 13.50 -10.15 -7.95
CA LEU A 127 14.42 -9.31 -7.19
C LEU A 127 15.89 -9.62 -7.54
N GLY A 128 16.23 -10.89 -7.74
CA GLY A 128 17.57 -11.29 -8.16
C GLY A 128 17.96 -10.70 -9.52
N ALA A 129 17.03 -10.66 -10.47
CA ALA A 129 17.24 -9.99 -11.75
C ALA A 129 17.44 -8.47 -11.58
N ALA A 130 16.65 -7.83 -10.70
CA ALA A 130 16.80 -6.42 -10.37
C ALA A 130 18.16 -6.11 -9.71
N HIS A 131 18.57 -6.91 -8.73
CA HIS A 131 19.83 -6.73 -7.99
C HIS A 131 21.05 -6.85 -8.91
N ARG A 132 21.03 -7.79 -9.87
CA ARG A 132 22.08 -7.90 -10.90
C ARG A 132 22.13 -6.69 -11.83
N ALA A 133 21.00 -6.02 -12.04
CA ALA A 133 20.91 -4.76 -12.77
C ALA A 133 21.26 -3.53 -11.89
N GLY A 134 21.67 -3.73 -10.63
CA GLY A 134 22.01 -2.66 -9.69
C GLY A 134 20.79 -1.93 -9.12
N LEU A 135 19.60 -2.53 -9.23
CA LEU A 135 18.34 -1.98 -8.70
C LEU A 135 17.96 -2.68 -7.41
N VAL A 136 17.48 -1.90 -6.44
CA VAL A 136 16.96 -2.39 -5.15
C VAL A 136 15.51 -1.91 -5.04
N HIS A 137 14.61 -2.82 -4.66
CA HIS A 137 13.18 -2.57 -4.59
C HIS A 137 12.79 -1.63 -3.42
N ARG A 138 13.34 -1.84 -2.22
CA ARG A 138 13.21 -1.00 -0.99
C ARG A 138 11.83 -0.93 -0.34
N ASP A 139 10.79 -1.39 -1.01
CA ASP A 139 9.40 -1.43 -0.52
C ASP A 139 8.75 -2.80 -0.77
N MET A 140 9.48 -3.88 -0.53
CA MET A 140 8.93 -5.23 -0.75
C MET A 140 7.88 -5.55 0.34
N LYS A 141 6.64 -5.83 -0.09
CA LYS A 141 5.50 -6.16 0.76
C LYS A 141 4.41 -6.92 -0.02
N PRO A 142 3.45 -7.58 0.63
CA PRO A 142 2.41 -8.37 -0.06
C PRO A 142 1.55 -7.57 -1.05
N GLU A 143 1.38 -6.27 -0.84
CA GLU A 143 0.64 -5.38 -1.76
C GLU A 143 1.34 -5.20 -3.12
N ASN A 144 2.66 -5.38 -3.16
CA ASN A 144 3.49 -5.21 -4.36
C ASN A 144 3.74 -6.55 -5.09
N VAL A 145 3.12 -7.65 -4.63
CA VAL A 145 3.15 -8.95 -5.30
C VAL A 145 1.79 -9.20 -5.92
N LEU A 146 1.76 -9.33 -7.24
CA LEU A 146 0.58 -9.64 -8.03
C LEU A 146 0.57 -11.12 -8.38
N ILE A 147 -0.58 -11.77 -8.20
CA ILE A 147 -0.81 -13.16 -8.58
C ILE A 147 -1.87 -13.14 -9.68
N GLY A 148 -1.45 -13.49 -10.89
CA GLY A 148 -2.32 -13.55 -12.05
C GLY A 148 -3.33 -14.69 -11.96
N ASP A 149 -4.45 -14.56 -12.66
CA ASP A 149 -5.45 -15.64 -12.80
C ASP A 149 -4.85 -16.91 -13.46
N ASP A 150 -3.75 -16.75 -14.21
CA ASP A 150 -2.95 -17.82 -14.80
C ASP A 150 -1.92 -18.44 -13.83
N GLY A 151 -1.93 -18.02 -12.56
CA GLY A 151 -1.02 -18.47 -11.51
C GLY A 151 0.37 -17.82 -11.55
N ARG A 152 0.67 -16.91 -12.49
CA ARG A 152 1.97 -16.26 -12.52
C ARG A 152 2.10 -15.22 -11.42
N VAL A 153 3.24 -15.26 -10.73
CA VAL A 153 3.60 -14.26 -9.71
C VAL A 153 4.47 -13.18 -10.34
N LYS A 154 4.09 -11.92 -10.14
CA LYS A 154 4.82 -10.74 -10.64
C LYS A 154 5.03 -9.71 -9.54
N VAL A 155 6.22 -9.13 -9.48
CA VAL A 155 6.58 -8.05 -8.56
C VAL A 155 6.36 -6.71 -9.25
N ALA A 156 5.61 -5.83 -8.59
CA ALA A 156 5.26 -4.48 -9.03
C ALA A 156 5.96 -3.42 -8.16
N ASP A 157 5.92 -2.15 -8.60
CA ASP A 157 6.25 -0.99 -7.76
C ASP A 157 7.69 -0.95 -7.19
N PHE A 158 8.68 -1.23 -8.04
CA PHE A 158 10.11 -1.04 -7.72
C PHE A 158 10.43 0.39 -7.31
N GLY A 159 10.51 0.63 -6.01
CA GLY A 159 11.22 1.75 -5.37
C GLY A 159 10.88 3.17 -5.84
N LEU A 160 9.74 3.39 -6.50
CA LEU A 160 9.47 4.57 -7.34
C LEU A 160 9.39 5.92 -6.62
N VAL A 161 9.45 6.00 -5.28
CA VAL A 161 9.99 7.12 -4.49
C VAL A 161 10.13 6.69 -3.02
N ARG A 162 11.35 6.65 -2.49
CA ARG A 162 11.61 6.97 -1.06
C ARG A 162 12.86 7.82 -0.90
N ALA A 163 12.67 9.14 -0.89
CA ALA A 163 13.43 9.98 0.02
C ALA A 163 12.60 10.05 1.30
N VAL A 164 13.11 9.47 2.38
CA VAL A 164 12.57 9.74 3.72
C VAL A 164 12.97 11.17 4.04
N ASP A 165 12.18 12.14 3.58
CA ASP A 165 12.18 13.45 4.24
C ASP A 165 11.55 13.21 5.61
N THR A 166 12.41 13.25 6.62
CA THR A 166 12.13 13.12 8.06
C THR A 166 11.11 14.13 8.60
N ASN A 167 10.48 14.94 7.74
CA ASN A 167 9.57 16.03 8.10
C ASN A 167 8.18 15.98 7.45
N THR A 168 7.78 14.92 6.76
CA THR A 168 6.44 14.87 6.14
C THR A 168 5.45 14.08 6.99
N THR A 169 4.56 14.81 7.67
CA THR A 169 3.38 14.28 8.39
C THR A 169 2.44 13.58 7.41
N ALA A 170 2.65 12.27 7.20
CA ALA A 170 1.85 11.47 6.28
C ALA A 170 0.68 10.79 7.02
N SER A 171 -0.49 10.81 6.39
CA SER A 171 -1.78 10.29 6.86
C SER A 171 -1.67 8.91 7.53
N THR A 172 -2.11 8.83 8.78
CA THR A 172 -1.87 7.78 9.79
C THR A 172 -2.34 6.36 9.46
N GLY A 173 -3.06 6.14 8.35
CA GLY A 173 -3.63 4.83 7.99
C GLY A 173 -2.80 3.99 7.02
N SER A 174 -2.17 4.60 6.01
CA SER A 174 -1.42 3.87 4.97
C SER A 174 0.07 3.69 5.32
N VAL A 175 0.60 4.53 6.20
CA VAL A 175 2.00 4.48 6.64
C VAL A 175 2.24 3.32 7.60
N LEU A 176 1.27 2.99 8.46
CA LEU A 176 1.37 1.91 9.44
C LEU A 176 1.61 0.54 8.78
N GLY A 177 0.98 0.28 7.63
CA GLY A 177 1.12 -1.00 6.91
C GLY A 177 2.48 -1.20 6.23
N THR A 178 3.14 -0.10 5.83
CA THR A 178 4.42 -0.13 5.10
C THR A 178 5.62 -0.34 6.04
N VAL A 179 5.49 0.08 7.29
CA VAL A 179 6.57 0.02 8.27
C VAL A 179 6.88 -1.42 8.72
N SER A 180 5.90 -2.32 8.65
CA SER A 180 6.04 -3.71 9.13
C SER A 180 7.02 -4.59 8.32
N TYR A 181 7.50 -4.14 7.16
CA TYR A 181 8.42 -4.88 6.30
C TYR A 181 9.79 -4.20 6.18
N LEU A 182 9.99 -3.11 6.92
CA LEU A 182 11.14 -2.23 6.75
C LEU A 182 12.35 -2.81 7.47
N ALA A 183 13.48 -2.88 6.78
CA ALA A 183 14.70 -3.46 7.34
C ALA A 183 15.34 -2.54 8.40
N PRO A 184 15.95 -3.07 9.47
CA PRO A 184 16.52 -2.27 10.57
C PRO A 184 17.46 -1.15 10.10
N GLU A 185 18.34 -1.44 9.14
CA GLU A 185 19.32 -0.50 8.60
C GLU A 185 18.72 0.66 7.80
N GLN A 186 17.52 0.47 7.21
CA GLN A 186 16.80 1.54 6.55
C GLN A 186 16.31 2.61 7.55
N MET A 187 16.13 2.22 8.82
CA MET A 187 15.71 3.13 9.90
C MET A 187 16.89 3.90 10.48
N GLU A 188 18.04 3.23 10.64
CA GLU A 188 19.21 3.77 11.33
C GLU A 188 20.09 4.66 10.42
N HIS A 189 20.39 4.17 9.21
CA HIS A 189 21.47 4.75 8.38
C HIS A 189 20.95 5.33 7.06
N GLY A 190 19.70 5.03 6.68
CA GLY A 190 19.09 5.48 5.43
C GLY A 190 19.74 4.91 4.16
N THR A 191 20.78 4.10 4.29
CA THR A 191 21.46 3.39 3.19
C THR A 191 20.84 2.01 3.01
N ALA A 192 20.34 1.73 1.80
CA ALA A 192 19.68 0.49 1.45
C ALA A 192 20.42 -0.22 0.31
N ASP A 193 21.06 -1.36 0.60
CA ASP A 193 21.56 -2.29 -0.40
C ASP A 193 20.54 -3.43 -0.64
N ALA A 194 20.90 -4.41 -1.48
CA ALA A 194 20.06 -5.55 -1.83
C ALA A 194 19.54 -6.36 -0.63
N ARG A 195 20.20 -6.29 0.54
CA ARG A 195 19.88 -7.09 1.72
C ARG A 195 18.63 -6.59 2.44
N VAL A 196 18.24 -5.35 2.18
CA VAL A 196 16.97 -4.79 2.60
C VAL A 196 15.79 -5.58 2.03
N ASP A 197 15.86 -5.91 0.74
CA ASP A 197 14.80 -6.68 0.08
C ASP A 197 14.78 -8.13 0.57
N VAL A 198 15.96 -8.69 0.88
CA VAL A 198 16.11 -10.02 1.50
C VAL A 198 15.40 -10.06 2.86
N TYR A 199 15.59 -9.04 3.69
CA TYR A 199 14.89 -8.93 4.98
C TYR A 199 13.38 -8.87 4.80
N ALA A 200 12.91 -8.00 3.92
CA ALA A 200 11.49 -7.84 3.64
C ALA A 200 10.86 -9.13 3.09
N CYS A 201 11.56 -9.88 2.22
CA CYS A 201 11.14 -11.20 1.77
C CYS A 201 11.04 -12.22 2.91
N GLY A 202 11.95 -12.19 3.88
CA GLY A 202 11.88 -13.01 5.08
C GLY A 202 10.63 -12.71 5.93
N VAL A 203 10.29 -11.43 6.09
CA VAL A 203 9.05 -11.01 6.76
C VAL A 203 7.80 -11.45 5.99
N VAL A 204 7.81 -11.33 4.66
CA VAL A 204 6.70 -11.81 3.81
C VAL A 204 6.55 -13.33 3.93
N LEU A 205 7.65 -14.09 3.93
CA LEU A 205 7.62 -15.55 4.14
C LEU A 205 7.04 -15.91 5.51
N TYR A 206 7.48 -15.24 6.58
CA TYR A 206 6.92 -15.45 7.92
C TYR A 206 5.40 -15.23 7.95
N GLU A 207 4.93 -14.15 7.32
CA GLU A 207 3.50 -13.84 7.27
C GLU A 207 2.71 -14.83 6.43
N MET A 208 3.27 -15.31 5.30
CA MET A 208 2.64 -16.36 4.50
C MET A 208 2.47 -17.65 5.30
N LEU A 209 3.48 -18.05 6.08
CA LEU A 209 3.43 -19.31 6.84
C LEU A 209 2.53 -19.21 8.08
N THR A 210 2.57 -18.07 8.78
CA THR A 210 1.90 -17.93 10.09
C THR A 210 0.54 -17.27 10.01
N GLY A 211 0.27 -16.49 8.95
CA GLY A 211 -0.90 -15.61 8.80
C GLY A 211 -0.82 -14.27 9.54
N GLY A 212 0.25 -14.06 10.31
CA GLY A 212 0.48 -12.84 11.08
C GLY A 212 1.84 -12.21 10.79
N LYS A 213 1.94 -10.90 11.00
CA LYS A 213 3.23 -10.19 10.92
C LYS A 213 4.08 -10.51 12.15
N PRO A 214 5.42 -10.62 12.02
CA PRO A 214 6.27 -10.97 13.15
C PRO A 214 6.30 -9.89 14.23
N HIS A 215 6.29 -8.62 13.82
CA HIS A 215 6.27 -7.46 14.71
C HIS A 215 4.96 -6.70 14.55
N THR A 216 4.24 -6.55 15.66
CA THR A 216 2.96 -5.82 15.73
C THR A 216 2.94 -4.94 16.96
N GLY A 217 2.31 -3.77 16.83
CA GLY A 217 2.25 -2.78 17.90
C GLY A 217 1.12 -1.78 17.69
N GLY A 218 0.68 -1.15 18.77
CA GLY A 218 -0.38 -0.13 18.73
C GLY A 218 0.09 1.20 18.13
N SER A 219 1.39 1.36 17.86
CA SER A 219 1.99 2.55 17.25
C SER A 219 3.09 2.17 16.26
N VAL A 220 3.32 3.05 15.28
CA VAL A 220 4.42 2.92 14.30
C VAL A 220 5.78 2.79 14.99
N ALA A 221 6.04 3.64 15.99
CA ALA A 221 7.31 3.65 16.72
C ALA A 221 7.57 2.33 17.46
N GLN A 222 6.52 1.68 17.98
CA GLN A 222 6.65 0.37 18.61
C GLN A 222 7.09 -0.71 17.60
N VAL A 223 6.46 -0.74 16.42
CA VAL A 223 6.83 -1.70 15.37
C VAL A 223 8.26 -1.44 14.89
N LEU A 224 8.66 -0.18 14.69
CA LEU A 224 10.05 0.19 14.36
C LEU A 224 11.02 -0.28 15.45
N TYR A 225 10.69 -0.05 16.72
CA TYR A 225 11.52 -0.47 17.85
C TYR A 225 11.72 -1.98 17.87
N GLN A 226 10.65 -2.75 17.60
CA GLN A 226 10.70 -4.21 17.53
C GLN A 226 11.63 -4.68 16.40
N HIS A 227 11.53 -4.15 15.19
CA HIS A 227 12.47 -4.49 14.11
C HIS A 227 13.94 -4.21 14.49
N LEU A 228 14.20 -3.14 15.25
CA LEU A 228 15.54 -2.75 15.67
C LEU A 228 16.11 -3.60 16.83
N HIS A 229 15.27 -4.08 17.74
CA HIS A 229 15.73 -4.66 19.02
C HIS A 229 15.24 -6.09 19.30
N GLU A 230 14.23 -6.58 18.58
CA GLU A 230 13.65 -7.91 18.76
C GLU A 230 13.97 -8.78 17.54
N ASP A 231 14.21 -10.08 17.76
CA ASP A 231 14.41 -11.02 16.66
C ASP A 231 13.05 -11.53 16.19
N VAL A 232 12.95 -11.87 14.91
CA VAL A 232 11.76 -12.54 14.38
C VAL A 232 11.69 -13.93 15.00
N LEU A 233 10.56 -14.24 15.64
CA LEU A 233 10.32 -15.54 16.24
C LEU A 233 10.28 -16.64 15.15
N PRO A 234 10.63 -17.89 15.48
CA PRO A 234 10.49 -19.00 14.54
C PRO A 234 9.00 -19.25 14.21
N PRO A 235 8.63 -19.35 12.91
CA PRO A 235 7.27 -19.69 12.48
C PRO A 235 6.67 -20.95 13.15
N SER A 236 7.48 -21.97 13.42
CA SER A 236 7.04 -23.20 14.09
C SER A 236 6.47 -22.97 15.50
N GLY A 237 6.83 -21.87 16.16
CA GLY A 237 6.25 -21.46 17.44
C GLY A 237 4.76 -21.10 17.36
N LEU A 238 4.28 -20.67 16.18
CA LEU A 238 2.87 -20.37 15.90
C LEU A 238 2.17 -21.47 15.09
N VAL A 239 2.94 -22.25 14.32
CA VAL A 239 2.44 -23.30 13.43
C VAL A 239 3.05 -24.65 13.84
N PRO A 240 2.40 -25.39 14.75
CA PRO A 240 2.87 -26.72 15.14
C PRO A 240 2.97 -27.66 13.94
N GLY A 241 4.08 -28.40 13.83
CA GLY A 241 4.33 -29.34 12.73
C GLY A 241 5.08 -28.73 11.54
N LEU A 242 5.37 -27.43 11.57
CA LEU A 242 6.24 -26.81 10.58
C LEU A 242 7.68 -27.35 10.70
N ALA A 243 8.32 -27.59 9.56
CA ALA A 243 9.67 -28.14 9.52
C ALA A 243 10.72 -27.10 9.99
N PRO A 244 11.72 -27.49 10.81
CA PRO A 244 12.75 -26.57 11.32
C PRO A 244 13.53 -25.84 10.23
N GLN A 245 13.70 -26.44 9.04
CA GLN A 245 14.39 -25.82 7.91
C GLN A 245 13.70 -24.54 7.42
N LEU A 246 12.37 -24.41 7.61
CA LEU A 246 11.64 -23.18 7.30
C LEU A 246 11.87 -22.10 8.35
N ASP A 247 12.05 -22.48 9.62
CA ASP A 247 12.44 -21.53 10.66
C ASP A 247 13.84 -20.97 10.40
N GLU A 248 14.78 -21.84 10.02
CA GLU A 248 16.14 -21.45 9.65
C GLU A 248 16.15 -20.49 8.45
N LEU A 249 15.34 -20.77 7.42
CA LEU A 249 15.23 -19.90 6.24
C LEU A 249 14.69 -18.51 6.61
N VAL A 250 13.64 -18.45 7.45
CA VAL A 250 13.08 -17.17 7.92
C VAL A 250 14.07 -16.43 8.79
N ALA A 251 14.71 -17.09 9.76
CA ALA A 251 15.70 -16.48 10.65
C ALA A 251 16.91 -15.94 9.86
N LEU A 252 17.40 -16.71 8.88
CA LEU A 252 18.50 -16.30 8.01
C LEU A 252 18.15 -15.04 7.20
N ALA A 253 16.93 -14.98 6.64
CA ALA A 253 16.48 -13.83 5.88
C ALA A 253 16.20 -12.59 6.76
N THR A 254 15.73 -12.79 7.99
CA THR A 254 15.30 -11.72 8.91
C THR A 254 16.33 -11.37 9.99
N ALA A 255 17.58 -11.79 9.85
CA ALA A 255 18.64 -11.43 10.78
C ALA A 255 18.82 -9.90 10.84
N ARG A 256 18.85 -9.32 12.05
CA ARG A 256 19.00 -7.87 12.25
C ARG A 256 20.28 -7.34 11.60
N ASP A 257 21.41 -7.99 11.86
CA ASP A 257 22.69 -7.66 11.24
C ASP A 257 22.65 -7.99 9.73
N PRO A 258 22.78 -6.99 8.83
CA PRO A 258 22.81 -7.23 7.39
C PRO A 258 23.93 -8.19 6.96
N GLN A 259 25.03 -8.29 7.69
CA GLN A 259 26.14 -9.19 7.33
C GLN A 259 25.84 -10.67 7.54
N GLN A 260 24.81 -10.99 8.32
CA GLN A 260 24.37 -12.36 8.56
C GLN A 260 23.33 -12.83 7.52
N ARG A 261 22.75 -11.89 6.75
CA ARG A 261 21.79 -12.18 5.68
C ARG A 261 22.49 -12.62 4.40
N PRO A 262 21.80 -13.38 3.53
CA PRO A 262 22.21 -13.57 2.15
C PRO A 262 22.49 -12.22 1.47
N GLN A 263 23.55 -12.16 0.67
CA GLN A 263 24.01 -10.90 0.07
C GLN A 263 22.97 -10.26 -0.86
N ASP A 264 22.17 -11.07 -1.54
CA ASP A 264 21.13 -10.65 -2.46
C ASP A 264 19.99 -11.69 -2.55
N ALA A 265 18.94 -11.37 -3.31
CA ALA A 265 17.81 -12.25 -3.55
C ALA A 265 18.19 -13.52 -4.32
N VAL A 266 19.29 -13.54 -5.08
CA VAL A 266 19.77 -14.75 -5.78
C VAL A 266 20.30 -15.76 -4.74
N ALA A 267 21.08 -15.29 -3.77
CA ALA A 267 21.58 -16.11 -2.68
C ALA A 267 20.43 -16.64 -1.80
N LEU A 268 19.42 -15.81 -1.51
CA LEU A 268 18.23 -16.28 -0.78
C LEU A 268 17.39 -17.28 -1.60
N LEU A 269 17.26 -17.09 -2.93
CA LEU A 269 16.57 -18.04 -3.80
C LEU A 269 17.22 -19.42 -3.76
N TYR A 270 18.55 -19.46 -3.84
CA TYR A 270 19.29 -20.72 -3.73
C TYR A 270 19.00 -21.42 -2.39
N ARG A 271 18.99 -20.68 -1.28
CA ARG A 271 18.63 -21.23 0.04
C ARG A 271 17.19 -21.73 0.10
N ALA A 272 16.23 -20.98 -0.46
CA ALA A 272 14.83 -21.41 -0.50
C ALA A 272 14.65 -22.71 -1.29
N GLN A 273 15.33 -22.86 -2.43
CA GLN A 273 15.31 -24.08 -3.25
C GLN A 273 15.99 -25.27 -2.55
N GLU A 274 17.13 -25.03 -1.88
CA GLU A 274 17.81 -26.02 -1.05
C GLU A 274 16.90 -26.49 0.10
N THR A 275 16.26 -25.57 0.82
CA THR A 275 15.27 -25.89 1.86
C THR A 275 14.13 -26.71 1.27
N ARG A 276 13.54 -26.29 0.14
CA ARG A 276 12.44 -27.02 -0.52
C ARG A 276 12.81 -28.46 -0.87
N ALA A 277 14.02 -28.68 -1.38
CA ALA A 277 14.50 -30.01 -1.75
C ALA A 277 14.73 -30.95 -0.54
N GLN A 278 14.92 -30.39 0.65
CA GLN A 278 15.09 -31.15 1.90
C GLN A 278 13.77 -31.52 2.58
N LEU A 279 12.66 -30.86 2.20
CA LEU A 279 11.36 -31.09 2.80
C LEU A 279 10.63 -32.24 2.11
N THR A 280 9.95 -33.06 2.90
CA THR A 280 9.03 -34.10 2.40
C THR A 280 7.70 -33.48 1.97
N ASP A 281 6.95 -34.17 1.09
CA ASP A 281 5.60 -33.72 0.69
C ASP A 281 4.68 -33.47 1.90
N ALA A 282 4.74 -34.35 2.90
CA ALA A 282 3.96 -34.19 4.13
C ALA A 282 4.31 -32.91 4.90
N GLN A 283 5.59 -32.51 4.92
CA GLN A 283 6.03 -31.26 5.54
C GLN A 283 5.64 -30.03 4.71
N LEU A 284 5.62 -30.17 3.38
CA LEU A 284 5.20 -29.11 2.46
C LEU A 284 3.69 -28.85 2.49
N ASP A 285 2.90 -29.88 2.82
CA ASP A 285 1.44 -29.84 2.81
C ASP A 285 0.83 -29.62 4.21
N VAL A 286 1.66 -29.31 5.22
CA VAL A 286 1.20 -28.91 6.55
C VAL A 286 0.27 -27.70 6.44
N VAL A 287 -0.95 -27.83 6.97
CA VAL A 287 -1.95 -26.76 6.98
C VAL A 287 -1.76 -25.92 8.25
N PRO A 288 -1.43 -24.62 8.13
CA PRO A 288 -1.33 -23.76 9.29
C PRO A 288 -2.67 -23.58 10.00
N PRO A 289 -2.71 -23.39 11.33
CA PRO A 289 -3.96 -23.24 12.08
C PRO A 289 -4.76 -21.99 11.72
N GLN A 290 -4.11 -20.98 11.15
CA GLN A 290 -4.78 -19.76 10.67
C GLN A 290 -5.27 -19.86 9.22
N ALA A 291 -5.00 -20.99 8.53
CA ALA A 291 -5.49 -21.21 7.18
C ALA A 291 -7.01 -21.44 7.20
N LYS A 292 -7.75 -20.69 6.39
CA LYS A 292 -9.19 -20.86 6.20
C LYS A 292 -9.44 -21.84 5.07
N GLU A 293 -10.35 -22.79 5.28
CA GLU A 293 -10.83 -23.67 4.22
C GLU A 293 -11.58 -22.86 3.16
N VAL A 294 -11.17 -22.99 1.90
CA VAL A 294 -11.94 -22.51 0.75
C VAL A 294 -12.92 -23.64 0.39
N PRO A 295 -14.24 -23.39 0.27
CA PRO A 295 -15.15 -24.42 -0.20
C PRO A 295 -14.72 -24.88 -1.59
N ALA A 296 -14.44 -26.18 -1.72
CA ALA A 296 -14.14 -26.84 -2.97
C ALA A 296 -15.37 -26.79 -3.89
N GLY A 297 -15.49 -25.72 -4.67
CA GLY A 297 -16.66 -25.47 -5.50
C GLY A 297 -16.54 -24.16 -6.25
N GLY A 298 -15.52 -24.06 -7.11
CA GLY A 298 -15.30 -22.85 -7.90
C GLY A 298 -14.03 -22.81 -8.74
N LEU A 299 -13.37 -23.94 -8.98
CA LEU A 299 -12.35 -24.12 -10.01
C LEU A 299 -12.58 -25.53 -10.55
N GLY A 300 -12.78 -25.63 -11.86
CA GLY A 300 -13.23 -26.85 -12.54
C GLY A 300 -12.39 -28.08 -12.19
N ASP A 301 -13.11 -29.17 -11.94
CA ASP A 301 -12.60 -30.53 -11.86
C ASP A 301 -11.97 -30.96 -13.19
N GLY A 302 -10.90 -31.75 -13.10
CA GLY A 302 -10.57 -32.73 -14.11
C GLY A 302 -9.52 -32.35 -15.15
N SER A 303 -8.29 -32.81 -14.89
CA SER A 303 -7.41 -33.36 -15.93
C SER A 303 -6.84 -32.39 -16.98
N GLU A 304 -5.89 -31.54 -16.58
CA GLU A 304 -4.72 -31.26 -17.42
C GLU A 304 -3.45 -31.26 -16.56
N ARG A 305 -3.03 -32.48 -16.21
CA ARG A 305 -1.63 -32.77 -15.95
C ARG A 305 -0.91 -32.57 -17.29
N THR A 306 -0.38 -31.37 -17.55
CA THR A 306 0.47 -31.19 -18.72
C THR A 306 1.81 -31.83 -18.41
N ASP A 307 1.99 -33.03 -18.97
CA ASP A 307 3.26 -33.72 -19.04
C ASP A 307 4.36 -32.77 -19.52
N VAL A 308 5.46 -32.78 -18.75
CA VAL A 308 6.71 -32.13 -19.10
C VAL A 308 7.21 -32.77 -20.38
N ILE A 309 7.06 -32.07 -21.50
CA ILE A 309 7.71 -32.41 -22.77
C ILE A 309 9.24 -32.33 -22.53
N PRO A 310 10.01 -33.41 -22.71
CA PRO A 310 11.46 -33.36 -22.57
C PRO A 310 12.05 -32.53 -23.71
N ARG A 311 12.88 -31.55 -23.34
CA ARG A 311 13.65 -30.72 -24.27
C ARG A 311 14.63 -31.60 -25.04
N PRO A 312 14.63 -31.61 -26.38
CA PRO A 312 15.66 -32.30 -27.14
C PRO A 312 16.99 -31.54 -27.05
N GLU A 313 18.04 -32.29 -26.74
CA GLU A 313 19.44 -31.88 -26.89
C GLU A 313 19.77 -31.61 -28.36
N GLY A 314 20.58 -30.58 -28.60
CA GLY A 314 21.41 -30.47 -29.79
C GLY A 314 20.94 -29.50 -30.88
N VAL A 315 21.34 -28.23 -30.77
CA VAL A 315 21.86 -27.43 -31.91
C VAL A 315 22.86 -26.39 -31.36
N GLN A 316 24.14 -26.54 -31.72
CA GLN A 316 25.20 -25.54 -31.55
C GLN A 316 25.15 -24.52 -32.71
N PRO A 317 25.38 -23.21 -32.46
CA PRO A 317 25.85 -22.29 -33.50
C PRO A 317 27.40 -22.29 -33.60
N PRO A 318 27.97 -21.96 -34.77
CA PRO A 318 29.33 -22.33 -35.16
C PRO A 318 30.43 -21.45 -34.54
N LEU A 319 31.56 -22.08 -34.24
CA LEU A 319 32.87 -21.48 -33.96
C LEU A 319 33.53 -20.99 -35.27
N PRO A 320 34.30 -19.90 -35.22
CA PRO A 320 35.52 -19.75 -36.01
C PRO A 320 36.74 -20.13 -35.16
N GLY A 321 37.61 -20.96 -35.73
CA GLY A 321 38.79 -21.52 -35.09
C GLY A 321 39.98 -20.56 -34.94
N THR A 322 40.73 -20.83 -33.87
CA THR A 322 42.19 -20.92 -33.73
C THR A 322 43.09 -19.96 -34.52
N ASP A 323 43.81 -19.09 -33.78
CA ASP A 323 45.26 -19.28 -33.62
C ASP A 323 45.77 -18.63 -32.31
N GLU A 324 46.72 -19.32 -31.70
CA GLU A 324 47.32 -19.07 -30.39
C GLU A 324 48.29 -17.87 -30.39
N ALA A 325 48.33 -17.12 -29.28
CA ALA A 325 49.59 -16.70 -28.63
C ALA A 325 49.30 -15.91 -27.33
N GLU A 326 49.65 -16.56 -26.21
CA GLU A 326 50.29 -16.02 -25.00
C GLU A 326 49.85 -14.67 -24.39
N LEU A 327 49.30 -14.78 -23.18
CA LEU A 327 49.61 -14.00 -21.96
C LEU A 327 49.77 -12.46 -22.12
N ASN A 328 48.85 -11.68 -21.51
CA ASN A 328 49.18 -10.85 -20.34
C ASN A 328 47.96 -10.14 -19.71
N ARG A 329 48.02 -10.05 -18.38
CA ARG A 329 47.02 -9.52 -17.44
C ARG A 329 47.00 -7.98 -17.40
N THR A 330 45.78 -7.46 -17.22
CA THR A 330 45.37 -6.24 -16.45
C THR A 330 46.05 -4.90 -16.75
N SER A 331 45.30 -3.96 -17.33
CA SER A 331 45.53 -2.52 -17.18
C SER A 331 44.65 -1.96 -16.06
N ARG A 332 45.31 -1.48 -15.00
CA ARG A 332 44.75 -0.70 -13.88
C ARG A 332 45.18 0.76 -14.13
N LEU A 333 44.27 1.72 -13.97
CA LEU A 333 44.64 3.14 -13.96
C LEU A 333 45.48 3.43 -12.71
N GLU A 334 46.67 4.01 -12.90
CA GLU A 334 47.58 4.45 -11.86
C GLU A 334 48.00 5.91 -12.12
N VAL A 335 47.97 6.71 -11.05
CA VAL A 335 48.30 8.14 -11.01
C VAL A 335 49.81 8.29 -10.78
N PRO A 336 50.53 9.18 -11.48
CA PRO A 336 52.00 9.21 -11.42
C PRO A 336 52.55 9.95 -10.19
N PRO A 337 53.75 9.58 -9.69
CA PRO A 337 54.48 10.31 -8.64
C PRO A 337 55.49 11.30 -9.24
N SER A 338 55.90 12.29 -8.44
CA SER A 338 57.00 13.20 -8.74
C SER A 338 58.13 13.03 -7.72
N GLU A 339 59.28 12.52 -8.15
CA GLU A 339 60.52 12.52 -7.38
C GLU A 339 61.61 13.40 -8.03
N GLN A 340 62.23 14.17 -7.15
CA GLN A 340 63.61 14.68 -7.09
C GLN A 340 64.55 14.51 -8.29
N THR A 341 65.22 15.60 -8.65
CA THR A 341 66.50 15.58 -9.37
C THR A 341 67.59 16.36 -8.63
N THR A 342 68.71 15.67 -8.50
CA THR A 342 70.02 16.00 -7.92
C THR A 342 70.87 16.83 -8.89
N ARG A 343 71.81 17.66 -8.38
CA ARG A 343 73.25 17.61 -8.72
C ARG A 343 74.07 18.71 -8.02
N LEU A 344 75.30 18.35 -7.65
CA LEU A 344 76.34 19.15 -7.01
C LEU A 344 77.62 19.18 -7.86
N ARG A 345 78.42 20.25 -7.66
CA ARG A 345 79.91 20.41 -7.77
C ARG A 345 80.54 20.78 -9.13
N PRO A 346 81.75 21.43 -9.18
CA PRO A 346 82.92 21.16 -8.31
C PRO A 346 83.93 22.31 -7.94
N VAL A 347 84.95 21.91 -7.12
CA VAL A 347 86.39 22.37 -7.02
C VAL A 347 86.86 23.22 -5.78
N PRO A 348 88.10 23.03 -5.23
CA PRO A 348 88.43 23.15 -3.79
C PRO A 348 89.53 24.17 -3.32
N ALA A 349 89.57 24.41 -1.99
CA ALA A 349 90.65 24.68 -0.97
C ALA A 349 91.77 25.74 -1.22
N PRO A 350 92.56 26.24 -0.20
CA PRO A 350 92.62 25.94 1.27
C PRO A 350 92.83 27.16 2.26
N ALA A 351 92.91 26.82 3.57
CA ALA A 351 93.70 27.42 4.68
C ALA A 351 93.12 28.55 5.60
N ALA A 352 93.37 28.39 6.91
CA ALA A 352 92.98 29.20 8.09
C ALA A 352 94.01 30.35 8.40
N PRO A 353 94.07 31.02 9.58
CA PRO A 353 93.12 31.30 10.69
C PRO A 353 93.12 32.80 11.19
N ARG A 354 92.36 33.09 12.28
CA ARG A 354 92.72 33.88 13.50
C ARG A 354 91.83 35.10 13.88
N GLY A 355 91.46 35.10 15.18
CA GLY A 355 91.17 36.26 16.03
C GLY A 355 89.68 36.64 16.11
N GLY A 356 89.04 36.83 17.26
CA GLY A 356 89.47 36.81 18.65
C GLY A 356 88.26 37.14 19.54
N LEU A 357 88.27 36.55 20.73
CA LEU A 357 87.72 37.03 22.02
C LEU A 357 86.25 37.48 22.15
N LEU A 358 85.57 36.73 23.04
CA LEU A 358 84.69 37.19 24.14
C LEU A 358 83.45 38.04 23.79
N GLN A 359 82.26 37.50 24.09
CA GLN A 359 81.61 37.88 25.35
C GLN A 359 80.46 36.95 25.74
N ARG A 360 80.61 36.41 26.95
CA ARG A 360 79.62 35.70 27.76
C ARG A 360 78.37 36.57 27.89
N HIS A 361 77.17 35.97 27.75
CA HIS A 361 75.84 36.43 28.24
C HIS A 361 74.65 35.90 27.39
N ARG A 362 74.85 35.02 26.38
CA ARG A 362 73.75 34.51 25.52
C ARG A 362 73.11 33.17 25.94
N LEU A 363 73.64 32.44 26.92
CA LEU A 363 73.05 31.16 27.35
C LEU A 363 71.84 31.36 28.28
N ALA A 364 71.88 32.39 29.15
CA ALA A 364 70.81 32.67 30.10
C ALA A 364 69.52 33.17 29.43
N THR A 365 69.65 33.94 28.34
CA THR A 365 68.50 34.46 27.58
C THR A 365 67.74 33.36 26.83
N ILE A 366 68.45 32.33 26.35
CA ILE A 366 67.83 31.20 25.64
C ILE A 366 67.10 30.28 26.63
N ILE A 367 67.69 30.02 27.80
CA ILE A 367 67.04 29.21 28.85
C ILE A 367 65.81 29.93 29.42
N ALA A 368 65.89 31.25 29.63
CA ALA A 368 64.75 32.04 30.07
C ALA A 368 63.61 32.04 29.05
N ALA A 369 63.90 32.18 27.75
CA ALA A 369 62.88 32.15 26.69
C ALA A 369 62.20 30.77 26.57
N VAL A 370 62.95 29.68 26.75
CA VAL A 370 62.42 28.31 26.74
C VAL A 370 61.54 28.05 27.96
N LEU A 371 61.93 28.53 29.15
CA LEU A 371 61.10 28.44 30.36
C LEU A 371 59.84 29.31 30.29
N LEU A 372 59.90 30.47 29.62
CA LEU A 372 58.73 31.33 29.40
C LEU A 372 57.77 30.73 28.37
N LEU A 373 58.28 30.06 27.33
CA LEU A 373 57.47 29.29 26.37
C LEU A 373 56.87 28.03 26.99
N LEU A 374 57.60 27.32 27.86
CA LEU A 374 57.07 26.19 28.62
C LEU A 374 56.05 26.64 29.68
N GLY A 375 56.29 27.78 30.34
CA GLY A 375 55.36 28.38 31.30
C GLY A 375 54.09 28.95 30.67
N ALA A 376 54.20 29.56 29.49
CA ALA A 376 53.05 30.01 28.70
C ALA A 376 52.29 28.82 28.10
N GLY A 377 53.00 27.78 27.67
CA GLY A 377 52.40 26.52 27.19
C GLY A 377 51.65 25.78 28.30
N THR A 378 52.22 25.68 29.49
CA THR A 378 51.55 25.08 30.66
C THR A 378 50.43 25.99 31.20
N GLY A 379 50.59 27.31 31.15
CA GLY A 379 49.56 28.28 31.52
C GLY A 379 48.33 28.21 30.59
N VAL A 380 48.54 28.12 29.27
CA VAL A 380 47.46 27.95 28.28
C VAL A 380 46.81 26.57 28.41
N TRP A 381 47.59 25.52 28.70
CA TRP A 381 47.07 24.18 28.96
C TRP A 381 46.23 24.12 30.24
N TYR A 382 46.67 24.78 31.32
CA TYR A 382 45.97 24.84 32.60
C TYR A 382 44.69 25.68 32.54
N ILE A 383 44.69 26.77 31.74
CA ILE A 383 43.51 27.64 31.58
C ILE A 383 42.43 26.98 30.69
N ASN A 384 42.80 26.13 29.72
CA ASN A 384 41.85 25.55 28.77
C ASN A 384 41.29 24.18 29.19
N ALA A 385 41.99 23.42 30.04
CA ALA A 385 41.57 22.06 30.43
C ALA A 385 40.44 22.01 31.48
N GLY A 386 40.11 23.10 32.17
CA GLY A 386 39.26 23.06 33.37
C GLY A 386 37.89 23.74 33.32
N GLN A 387 37.46 24.33 32.18
CA GLN A 387 36.26 25.19 32.16
C GLN A 387 34.97 24.53 31.67
N PHE A 388 35.05 23.34 31.09
CA PHE A 388 33.89 22.64 30.50
C PHE A 388 33.69 21.29 31.19
N THR A 389 32.49 21.07 31.70
CA THR A 389 32.03 19.77 32.18
C THR A 389 30.96 19.22 31.25
N THR A 390 30.85 17.91 31.18
CA THR A 390 29.89 17.23 30.31
C THR A 390 28.60 17.02 31.09
N VAL A 391 27.45 17.34 30.49
CA VAL A 391 26.16 17.05 31.13
C VAL A 391 26.01 15.53 31.31
N PRO A 392 25.90 15.01 32.55
CA PRO A 392 25.79 13.59 32.81
C PRO A 392 24.44 13.04 32.33
N ALA A 393 24.41 11.74 32.04
CA ALA A 393 23.21 11.03 31.61
C ALA A 393 22.21 10.88 32.78
N VAL A 394 21.24 11.79 32.87
CA VAL A 394 20.18 11.79 33.90
C VAL A 394 18.78 11.54 33.34
N LEU A 395 18.69 11.09 32.08
CA LEU A 395 17.42 10.66 31.47
C LEU A 395 16.87 9.43 32.19
N ASP A 396 15.55 9.41 32.38
CA ASP A 396 14.81 8.33 33.06
C ASP A 396 15.24 8.06 34.52
N MET A 397 15.91 9.03 35.15
CA MET A 397 16.19 8.98 36.58
C MET A 397 15.08 9.66 37.38
N PRO A 398 14.80 9.18 38.61
CA PRO A 398 13.93 9.90 39.54
C PRO A 398 14.45 11.33 39.75
N GLN A 399 13.56 12.32 39.77
CA GLN A 399 13.90 13.75 39.91
C GLN A 399 14.95 13.99 41.02
N ALA A 400 14.76 13.40 42.20
CA ALA A 400 15.65 13.57 43.35
C ALA A 400 17.07 13.03 43.09
N LYS A 401 17.20 11.94 42.33
CA LYS A 401 18.50 11.34 41.98
C LYS A 401 19.18 12.16 40.88
N ALA A 402 18.43 12.60 39.86
CA ALA A 402 18.93 13.45 38.79
C ALA A 402 19.44 14.81 39.31
N GLU A 403 18.70 15.45 40.22
CA GLU A 403 19.12 16.70 40.86
C GLU A 403 20.41 16.53 41.66
N LYS A 404 20.54 15.41 42.39
CA LYS A 404 21.74 15.10 43.16
C LYS A 404 22.94 14.90 42.23
N THR A 405 22.80 14.07 41.20
CA THR A 405 23.86 13.80 40.22
C THR A 405 24.33 15.05 39.49
N LEU A 406 23.41 15.97 39.13
CA LEU A 406 23.79 17.23 38.49
C LEU A 406 24.50 18.19 39.45
N ARG A 407 24.08 18.23 40.73
CA ARG A 407 24.72 19.06 41.76
C ARG A 407 26.10 18.54 42.17
N ASP A 408 26.27 17.22 42.21
CA ASP A 408 27.55 16.56 42.52
C ASP A 408 28.62 16.89 41.44
N GLU A 409 28.19 17.16 40.20
CA GLU A 409 29.04 17.63 39.07
C GLU A 409 29.21 19.16 39.01
N GLY A 410 28.72 19.90 40.02
CA GLY A 410 28.84 21.36 40.09
C GLY A 410 27.85 22.16 39.22
N LEU A 411 26.84 21.52 38.62
CA LEU A 411 25.86 22.16 37.73
C LEU A 411 24.62 22.66 38.49
N GLY A 412 24.11 23.82 38.08
CA GLY A 412 22.81 24.34 38.54
C GLY A 412 21.66 23.55 37.93
N VAL A 413 20.54 23.39 38.65
CA VAL A 413 19.37 22.62 38.15
C VAL A 413 18.11 23.47 38.17
N LYS A 414 17.39 23.51 37.04
CA LYS A 414 16.06 24.11 36.91
C LYS A 414 15.04 23.04 36.54
N VAL A 415 13.94 22.94 37.28
CA VAL A 415 12.92 21.89 37.07
C VAL A 415 11.71 22.46 36.36
N VAL A 416 11.33 21.87 35.24
CA VAL A 416 10.07 22.11 34.52
C VAL A 416 9.28 20.80 34.46
N ARG A 417 7.96 20.85 34.42
CA ARG A 417 7.11 19.65 34.35
C ARG A 417 6.42 19.56 32.99
N GLY A 418 6.46 18.37 32.37
CA GLY A 418 5.83 18.07 31.07
C GLY A 418 5.06 16.75 31.10
N PHE A 419 4.20 16.50 30.12
CA PHE A 419 3.50 15.22 29.97
C PHE A 419 4.31 14.28 29.08
N SER A 420 4.38 12.99 29.45
CA SER A 420 5.06 11.97 28.66
C SER A 420 4.39 10.62 28.89
N SER A 421 4.13 9.89 27.81
CA SER A 421 3.63 8.52 27.84
C SER A 421 4.73 7.47 28.00
N ASN A 422 5.99 7.87 27.82
CA ASN A 422 7.14 6.96 27.70
C ASN A 422 8.06 6.99 28.92
N VAL A 423 7.84 7.95 29.82
CA VAL A 423 8.68 8.16 31.01
C VAL A 423 7.78 8.22 32.23
N ASP A 424 8.11 7.44 33.24
CA ASP A 424 7.33 7.31 34.45
C ASP A 424 7.13 8.65 35.16
N ARG A 425 5.98 8.80 35.82
CA ARG A 425 5.67 10.03 36.56
C ARG A 425 6.76 10.30 37.60
N GLY A 426 7.31 11.51 37.58
CA GLY A 426 8.40 11.91 38.48
C GLY A 426 9.82 11.62 37.97
N HIS A 427 9.96 11.04 36.78
CA HIS A 427 11.26 10.80 36.13
C HIS A 427 11.58 11.87 35.09
N VAL A 428 12.87 12.11 34.84
CA VAL A 428 13.35 13.14 33.91
C VAL A 428 13.15 12.67 32.47
N MET A 429 12.30 13.37 31.72
CA MET A 429 11.98 13.07 30.32
C MET A 429 12.92 13.76 29.31
N LYS A 430 13.47 14.92 29.67
CA LYS A 430 14.32 15.71 28.78
C LYS A 430 15.26 16.59 29.59
N THR A 431 16.47 16.79 29.10
CA THR A 431 17.44 17.75 29.62
C THR A 431 17.79 18.80 28.58
N ASP A 432 17.99 20.03 29.02
CA ASP A 432 18.50 21.14 28.19
C ASP A 432 19.60 21.90 28.94
N PRO A 433 20.87 21.85 28.49
CA PRO A 433 21.38 21.15 27.31
C PRO A 433 21.24 19.62 27.35
N ALA A 434 21.20 18.99 26.17
CA ALA A 434 21.07 17.54 26.03
C ALA A 434 22.27 16.77 26.62
N ASN A 435 22.04 15.51 27.00
CA ASN A 435 23.07 14.59 27.49
C ASN A 435 24.34 14.60 26.61
N GLY A 436 25.52 14.62 27.22
CA GLY A 436 26.80 14.57 26.52
C GLY A 436 27.28 15.91 25.93
N LYS A 437 26.49 16.99 26.01
CA LYS A 437 26.96 18.33 25.61
C LYS A 437 27.85 18.94 26.68
N GLN A 438 28.87 19.68 26.23
CA GLN A 438 29.76 20.45 27.09
C GLN A 438 29.08 21.74 27.54
N ILE A 439 29.04 21.95 28.85
CA ILE A 439 28.55 23.18 29.48
C ILE A 439 29.65 23.72 30.39
N ARG A 440 29.69 25.04 30.61
CA ARG A 440 30.62 25.62 31.58
C ARG A 440 30.37 24.98 32.95
N GLY A 441 31.43 24.77 33.74
CA GLY A 441 31.36 24.12 35.06
C GLY A 441 30.40 24.74 36.09
N THR A 442 29.83 25.92 35.81
CA THR A 442 28.81 26.60 36.63
C THR A 442 27.47 26.77 35.91
N GLY A 443 27.28 26.11 34.76
CA GLY A 443 26.08 26.21 33.94
C GLY A 443 24.85 25.59 34.58
N THR A 444 23.67 26.06 34.18
CA THR A 444 22.39 25.51 34.66
C THR A 444 21.79 24.56 33.62
N VAL A 445 21.45 23.34 34.04
CA VAL A 445 20.73 22.35 33.25
C VAL A 445 19.25 22.38 33.62
N THR A 446 18.39 22.54 32.62
CA THR A 446 16.94 22.44 32.80
C THR A 446 16.50 20.99 32.62
N ILE A 447 15.97 20.39 33.68
CA ILE A 447 15.37 19.06 33.64
C ILE A 447 13.85 19.19 33.47
N THR A 448 13.30 18.47 32.50
CA THR A 448 11.84 18.33 32.33
C THR A 448 11.42 17.02 32.97
N VAL A 449 10.50 17.05 33.92
CA VAL A 449 10.02 15.88 34.67
C VAL A 449 8.62 15.48 34.17
N SER A 450 8.43 14.18 33.93
CA SER A 450 7.17 13.62 33.45
C SER A 450 6.05 13.70 34.50
N ARG A 451 4.87 14.15 34.09
CA ARG A 451 3.61 14.11 34.85
C ARG A 451 2.81 12.83 34.58
N GLY A 452 3.31 11.94 33.72
CA GLY A 452 2.57 10.79 33.16
C GLY A 452 1.87 11.13 31.85
N PRO A 453 1.12 10.17 31.27
CA PRO A 453 0.41 10.36 30.00
C PRO A 453 -0.72 11.38 30.16
N ASP A 454 -0.89 12.24 29.15
CA ASP A 454 -2.04 13.13 29.08
C ASP A 454 -3.32 12.30 28.85
N ILE A 455 -4.38 12.58 29.62
CA ILE A 455 -5.63 11.81 29.60
C ILE A 455 -6.81 12.76 29.54
N VAL A 456 -7.64 12.57 28.50
CA VAL A 456 -8.83 13.36 28.23
C VAL A 456 -10.06 12.46 28.38
N ALA A 457 -11.14 12.99 28.95
CA ALA A 457 -12.40 12.27 29.07
C ALA A 457 -13.20 12.37 27.77
N VAL A 458 -13.75 11.26 27.29
CA VAL A 458 -14.66 11.26 26.15
C VAL A 458 -15.92 12.06 26.51
N PRO A 459 -16.28 13.11 25.76
CA PRO A 459 -17.47 13.90 26.05
C PRO A 459 -18.75 13.10 25.77
N ASP A 460 -19.85 13.45 26.44
CA ASP A 460 -21.17 12.95 26.03
C ASP A 460 -21.60 13.66 24.74
N LEU A 461 -21.83 12.87 23.70
CA LEU A 461 -22.21 13.33 22.37
C LEU A 461 -23.62 12.85 21.99
N SER A 462 -24.35 12.23 22.92
CA SER A 462 -25.70 11.73 22.69
C SER A 462 -26.63 12.87 22.26
N GLY A 463 -27.40 12.66 21.18
CA GLY A 463 -28.29 13.68 20.60
C GLY A 463 -27.59 14.81 19.85
N THR A 464 -26.25 14.84 19.81
CA THR A 464 -25.51 15.87 19.06
C THR A 464 -25.43 15.51 17.57
N PRO A 465 -25.65 16.47 16.62
CA PRO A 465 -25.45 16.23 15.20
C PRO A 465 -24.03 15.74 14.89
N VAL A 466 -23.88 14.81 13.92
CA VAL A 466 -22.57 14.17 13.70
C VAL A 466 -21.44 15.16 13.37
N ALA A 467 -21.75 16.25 12.66
CA ALA A 467 -20.78 17.28 12.30
C ALA A 467 -20.24 17.99 13.56
N ASP A 468 -21.11 18.25 14.52
CA ASP A 468 -20.78 18.92 15.78
C ASP A 468 -20.08 17.96 16.75
N ALA A 469 -20.50 16.69 16.78
CA ALA A 469 -19.85 15.65 17.56
C ALA A 469 -18.39 15.45 17.14
N LYS A 470 -18.12 15.40 15.82
CA LYS A 470 -16.76 15.30 15.28
C LYS A 470 -15.89 16.52 15.63
N ARG A 471 -16.47 17.72 15.64
CA ARG A 471 -15.76 18.95 16.03
C ARG A 471 -15.39 18.91 17.51
N LYS A 472 -16.36 18.61 18.39
CA LYS A 472 -16.12 18.46 19.84
C LYS A 472 -15.05 17.41 20.17
N LEU A 473 -14.99 16.31 19.43
CA LEU A 473 -13.93 15.31 19.60
C LEU A 473 -12.56 15.88 19.22
N ARG A 474 -12.44 16.57 18.08
CA ARG A 474 -11.17 17.19 17.66
C ARG A 474 -10.70 18.27 18.61
N ASP A 475 -11.61 19.08 19.13
CA ASP A 475 -11.27 20.15 20.10
C ASP A 475 -10.66 19.59 21.39
N LEU A 476 -10.99 18.34 21.75
CA LEU A 476 -10.45 17.60 22.88
C LEU A 476 -9.23 16.74 22.52
N GLY A 477 -8.70 16.86 21.30
CA GLY A 477 -7.59 16.04 20.82
C GLY A 477 -7.93 14.57 20.62
N LEU A 478 -9.23 14.21 20.50
CA LEU A 478 -9.68 12.86 20.20
C LEU A 478 -9.97 12.71 18.69
N ILE A 479 -9.76 11.52 18.15
CA ILE A 479 -9.96 11.26 16.72
C ILE A 479 -11.37 10.69 16.50
N PRO A 480 -12.17 11.25 15.56
CA PRO A 480 -13.41 10.60 15.16
C PRO A 480 -13.11 9.24 14.49
N GLY A 481 -13.59 8.16 15.10
CA GLY A 481 -13.40 6.79 14.62
C GLY A 481 -14.50 6.32 13.67
N THR A 482 -14.72 5.02 13.63
CA THR A 482 -15.69 4.36 12.75
C THR A 482 -17.13 4.81 13.03
N GLU A 483 -17.89 5.06 11.96
CA GLU A 483 -19.31 5.40 12.04
C GLU A 483 -20.18 4.15 11.83
N LYS A 484 -20.92 3.75 12.87
CA LYS A 484 -21.95 2.72 12.79
C LYS A 484 -23.32 3.40 12.68
N ARG A 485 -24.27 2.80 11.97
CA ARG A 485 -25.63 3.33 11.86
C ARG A 485 -26.60 2.38 12.53
N ALA A 486 -27.48 2.90 13.37
CA ALA A 486 -28.51 2.14 14.06
C ALA A 486 -29.84 2.89 14.06
N PHE A 487 -30.96 2.18 14.17
CA PHE A 487 -32.28 2.78 14.35
C PHE A 487 -32.44 3.26 15.80
N SER A 488 -33.13 4.38 15.98
CA SER A 488 -33.42 4.92 17.30
C SER A 488 -34.67 5.80 17.22
N GLU A 489 -35.62 5.54 18.11
CA GLU A 489 -36.86 6.31 18.22
C GLU A 489 -36.64 7.65 18.93
N GLU A 490 -35.71 7.67 19.90
CA GLU A 490 -35.42 8.83 20.75
C GLU A 490 -34.48 9.84 20.08
N VAL A 491 -33.51 9.35 19.29
CA VAL A 491 -32.46 10.18 18.71
C VAL A 491 -32.79 10.54 17.27
N ALA A 492 -32.85 11.84 16.98
CA ALA A 492 -33.09 12.35 15.64
C ALA A 492 -32.06 11.83 14.61
N ARG A 493 -32.53 11.56 13.38
CA ARG A 493 -31.69 11.08 12.27
C ARG A 493 -30.47 11.99 12.05
N GLY A 494 -29.30 11.38 11.91
CA GLY A 494 -28.04 12.11 11.70
C GLY A 494 -27.37 12.62 12.99
N SER A 495 -27.95 12.34 14.16
CA SER A 495 -27.36 12.61 15.46
C SER A 495 -26.75 11.35 16.07
N VAL A 496 -25.80 11.53 16.98
CA VAL A 496 -25.10 10.42 17.64
C VAL A 496 -25.99 9.81 18.72
N ILE A 497 -26.14 8.49 18.69
CA ILE A 497 -26.83 7.69 19.73
C ILE A 497 -25.87 7.45 20.89
N ARG A 498 -24.66 6.99 20.59
CA ARG A 498 -23.63 6.67 21.59
C ARG A 498 -22.23 6.66 20.98
N THR A 499 -21.23 6.85 21.83
CA THR A 499 -19.81 6.70 21.51
C THR A 499 -19.28 5.34 22.00
N ASP A 500 -18.25 4.85 21.33
CA ASP A 500 -17.44 3.72 21.80
C ASP A 500 -15.96 4.10 21.67
N PRO A 501 -15.22 4.29 22.77
CA PRO A 501 -15.61 4.04 24.16
C PRO A 501 -16.67 5.02 24.71
N VAL A 502 -17.42 4.58 25.72
CA VAL A 502 -18.57 5.32 26.28
C VAL A 502 -18.18 6.69 26.84
N ALA A 503 -19.13 7.62 26.87
CA ALA A 503 -18.96 8.94 27.47
C ALA A 503 -18.41 8.85 28.91
N GLY A 504 -17.51 9.77 29.28
CA GLY A 504 -16.80 9.79 30.56
C GLY A 504 -15.58 8.87 30.64
N SER A 505 -15.35 7.99 29.66
CA SER A 505 -14.16 7.15 29.63
C SER A 505 -12.89 7.98 29.46
N LYS A 506 -11.85 7.70 30.27
CA LYS A 506 -10.55 8.36 30.17
C LYS A 506 -9.73 7.72 29.06
N ARG A 507 -9.35 8.51 28.05
CA ARG A 507 -8.56 8.08 26.91
C ARG A 507 -7.40 9.02 26.67
N ARG A 508 -6.38 8.52 25.98
CA ARG A 508 -5.27 9.38 25.57
C ARG A 508 -5.78 10.31 24.46
N PRO A 509 -5.23 11.54 24.35
CA PRO A 509 -5.25 12.27 23.09
C PRO A 509 -4.85 11.32 21.95
N ASP A 510 -5.43 11.51 20.77
CA ASP A 510 -5.26 10.69 19.56
C ASP A 510 -5.95 9.31 19.59
N THR A 511 -6.76 9.01 20.61
CA THR A 511 -7.60 7.80 20.58
C THR A 511 -8.80 7.97 19.65
N ALA A 512 -9.06 6.96 18.82
CA ALA A 512 -10.26 6.91 17.98
C ALA A 512 -11.53 6.62 18.81
N VAL A 513 -12.57 7.44 18.64
CA VAL A 513 -13.88 7.26 19.27
C VAL A 513 -14.89 6.93 18.17
N ALA A 514 -15.36 5.69 18.14
CA ALA A 514 -16.40 5.26 17.21
C ALA A 514 -17.75 5.90 17.57
N LEU A 515 -18.52 6.25 16.55
CA LEU A 515 -19.80 6.95 16.68
C LEU A 515 -20.92 6.04 16.15
N THR A 516 -21.93 5.77 16.99
CA THR A 516 -23.18 5.16 16.53
C THR A 516 -24.14 6.28 16.18
N ILE A 517 -24.56 6.38 14.92
CA ILE A 517 -25.40 7.45 14.38
C ILE A 517 -26.82 6.93 14.18
N SER A 518 -27.81 7.74 14.55
CA SER A 518 -29.21 7.43 14.34
C SER A 518 -29.60 7.50 12.86
N ARG A 519 -30.25 6.43 12.38
CA ARG A 519 -31.00 6.42 11.11
C ARG A 519 -32.39 7.06 11.26
N GLY A 520 -32.83 7.37 12.48
CA GLY A 520 -34.20 7.75 12.82
C GLY A 520 -35.02 6.56 13.28
N ALA A 521 -36.30 6.81 13.60
CA ALA A 521 -37.26 5.77 13.93
C ALA A 521 -37.42 4.79 12.75
N GLU A 522 -37.55 3.51 13.06
CA GLU A 522 -37.72 2.45 12.07
C GLU A 522 -39.11 2.56 11.43
N VAL A 523 -39.15 2.54 10.10
CA VAL A 523 -40.36 2.62 9.28
C VAL A 523 -40.21 1.62 8.14
N GLU A 524 -41.21 0.78 7.92
CA GLU A 524 -41.25 -0.12 6.76
C GLU A 524 -41.65 0.65 5.51
N ALA A 525 -40.96 0.40 4.40
CA ALA A 525 -41.26 1.02 3.12
C ALA A 525 -42.59 0.49 2.54
N PRO A 526 -43.64 1.33 2.39
CA PRO A 526 -44.88 0.93 1.74
C PRO A 526 -44.68 0.54 0.29
N GLY A 527 -45.46 -0.44 -0.21
CA GLY A 527 -45.53 -0.78 -1.63
C GLY A 527 -46.30 0.27 -2.41
N VAL A 528 -45.65 0.94 -3.37
CA VAL A 528 -46.30 1.93 -4.26
C VAL A 528 -46.14 1.58 -5.74
N LEU A 529 -45.88 0.31 -6.07
CA LEU A 529 -45.79 -0.18 -7.45
C LEU A 529 -47.16 -0.09 -8.14
N GLY A 530 -47.19 0.41 -9.37
CA GLY A 530 -48.42 0.61 -10.14
C GLY A 530 -49.27 1.81 -9.69
N SER A 531 -48.94 2.46 -8.57
CA SER A 531 -49.62 3.68 -8.13
C SER A 531 -49.27 4.87 -9.02
N GLU A 532 -50.19 5.84 -9.10
CA GLU A 532 -49.92 7.11 -9.77
C GLU A 532 -48.84 7.92 -9.05
N ARG A 533 -48.16 8.80 -9.79
CA ARG A 533 -47.05 9.61 -9.28
C ARG A 533 -47.40 10.39 -8.00
N ALA A 534 -48.61 10.96 -7.94
CA ALA A 534 -49.06 11.76 -6.80
C ALA A 534 -49.36 10.87 -5.58
N ASP A 535 -50.17 9.83 -5.78
CA ASP A 535 -50.59 8.91 -4.72
C ASP A 535 -49.41 8.15 -4.10
N ALA A 536 -48.45 7.72 -4.93
CA ALA A 536 -47.21 7.10 -4.47
C ALA A 536 -46.39 8.05 -3.60
N ALA A 537 -46.32 9.33 -3.99
CA ALA A 537 -45.58 10.32 -3.22
C ALA A 537 -46.25 10.61 -1.88
N ASP A 538 -47.58 10.67 -1.85
CA ASP A 538 -48.34 10.97 -0.63
C ASP A 538 -48.33 9.80 0.36
N THR A 539 -48.41 8.56 -0.15
CA THR A 539 -48.27 7.34 0.66
C THR A 539 -46.91 7.28 1.36
N LEU A 540 -45.83 7.55 0.64
CA LEU A 540 -44.47 7.57 1.20
C LEU A 540 -44.25 8.74 2.17
N ARG A 541 -44.82 9.93 1.89
CA ARG A 541 -44.76 11.08 2.81
C ARG A 541 -45.55 10.82 4.09
N ALA A 542 -46.71 10.16 4.00
CA ALA A 542 -47.51 9.76 5.15
C ALA A 542 -46.76 8.77 6.06
N ALA A 543 -45.97 7.87 5.47
CA ALA A 543 -45.03 7.01 6.20
C ALA A 543 -43.82 7.78 6.79
N GLY A 544 -43.69 9.09 6.52
CA GLY A 544 -42.59 9.91 7.02
C GLY A 544 -41.29 9.76 6.22
N LEU A 545 -41.36 9.28 4.97
CA LEU A 545 -40.24 9.13 4.05
C LEU A 545 -40.18 10.30 3.06
N LYS A 546 -38.99 10.60 2.54
CA LYS A 546 -38.79 11.56 1.46
C LYS A 546 -38.89 10.84 0.12
N VAL A 547 -39.43 11.51 -0.89
CA VAL A 547 -39.65 10.91 -2.21
C VAL A 547 -38.78 11.63 -3.24
N ARG A 548 -38.05 10.87 -4.04
CA ARG A 548 -37.34 11.35 -5.22
C ARG A 548 -37.82 10.57 -6.43
N PHE A 549 -38.00 11.24 -7.55
CA PHE A 549 -38.27 10.58 -8.82
C PHE A 549 -36.95 10.43 -9.59
N ALA A 550 -36.75 9.26 -10.22
CA ALA A 550 -35.66 9.06 -11.16
C ALA A 550 -35.87 9.94 -12.40
N ASP A 551 -34.77 10.44 -12.97
CA ASP A 551 -34.82 11.36 -14.11
C ASP A 551 -35.24 10.65 -15.40
N GLU A 552 -34.90 9.36 -15.53
CA GLU A 552 -35.23 8.54 -16.70
C GLU A 552 -36.33 7.52 -16.37
N PRO A 553 -37.50 7.60 -17.04
CA PRO A 553 -38.52 6.57 -16.90
C PRO A 553 -38.15 5.31 -17.71
N VAL A 554 -38.61 4.15 -17.26
CA VAL A 554 -38.28 2.83 -17.83
C VAL A 554 -39.50 2.19 -18.48
N PHE A 555 -39.31 1.34 -19.49
CA PHE A 555 -40.39 0.50 -20.00
C PHE A 555 -40.72 -0.57 -18.96
N SER A 556 -42.00 -0.75 -18.66
CA SER A 556 -42.48 -1.81 -17.77
C SER A 556 -43.88 -2.23 -18.17
N THR A 557 -44.37 -3.31 -17.57
CA THR A 557 -45.74 -3.79 -17.74
C THR A 557 -46.79 -2.84 -17.12
N GLN A 558 -46.35 -1.87 -16.33
CA GLN A 558 -47.22 -0.92 -15.66
C GLN A 558 -47.63 0.21 -16.61
N ASP A 559 -48.81 0.79 -16.37
CA ASP A 559 -49.35 1.86 -17.20
C ASP A 559 -48.43 3.07 -17.24
N LYS A 560 -48.40 3.75 -18.38
CA LYS A 560 -47.55 4.94 -18.57
C LYS A 560 -47.88 6.00 -17.52
N GLY A 561 -46.86 6.44 -16.77
CA GLY A 561 -47.00 7.44 -15.72
C GLY A 561 -47.19 6.88 -14.30
N THR A 562 -47.34 5.56 -14.15
CA THR A 562 -47.35 4.89 -12.84
C THR A 562 -45.93 4.50 -12.39
N VAL A 563 -45.76 4.12 -11.13
CA VAL A 563 -44.47 3.66 -10.59
C VAL A 563 -44.13 2.27 -11.13
N ALA A 564 -43.05 2.18 -11.90
CA ALA A 564 -42.50 0.94 -12.44
C ALA A 564 -41.56 0.23 -11.45
N ARG A 565 -40.79 1.00 -10.68
CA ARG A 565 -39.79 0.48 -9.72
C ARG A 565 -39.66 1.44 -8.55
N GLN A 566 -39.55 0.88 -7.35
CA GLN A 566 -39.17 1.60 -6.15
C GLN A 566 -37.84 1.09 -5.61
N THR A 567 -37.02 1.99 -5.08
CA THR A 567 -35.75 1.66 -4.41
C THR A 567 -35.58 2.62 -3.24
N PRO A 568 -35.52 2.15 -1.98
CA PRO A 568 -35.54 0.76 -1.48
C PRO A 568 -36.84 -0.03 -1.79
N ALA A 569 -36.80 -1.37 -1.67
CA ALA A 569 -37.93 -2.23 -2.05
C ALA A 569 -39.06 -2.19 -1.00
N GLU A 570 -40.24 -2.74 -1.35
CA GLU A 570 -41.35 -2.86 -0.40
C GLU A 570 -40.96 -3.70 0.82
N GLY A 571 -41.40 -3.29 2.02
CA GLY A 571 -41.12 -3.99 3.27
C GLY A 571 -39.70 -3.79 3.80
N GLU A 572 -38.84 -3.03 3.11
CA GLU A 572 -37.50 -2.74 3.59
C GLU A 572 -37.54 -1.76 4.77
N LYS A 573 -36.71 -2.02 5.79
CA LYS A 573 -36.64 -1.22 7.02
C LYS A 573 -35.84 0.06 6.78
N LEU A 574 -36.52 1.19 6.77
CA LEU A 574 -35.98 2.52 6.55
C LEU A 574 -36.05 3.39 7.79
N GLY A 575 -35.17 4.38 7.85
CA GLY A 575 -35.25 5.41 8.88
C GLY A 575 -36.22 6.51 8.49
N LYS A 576 -37.01 7.02 9.43
CA LYS A 576 -37.88 8.19 9.20
C LYS A 576 -37.07 9.35 8.58
N GLY A 577 -37.53 9.86 7.45
CA GLY A 577 -36.88 10.91 6.65
C GLY A 577 -35.83 10.42 5.64
N GLU A 578 -35.63 9.11 5.50
CA GLU A 578 -34.86 8.47 4.41
C GLU A 578 -35.56 8.67 3.06
N THR A 579 -34.79 8.59 1.95
CA THR A 579 -35.31 8.92 0.61
C THR A 579 -35.57 7.65 -0.18
N VAL A 580 -36.82 7.47 -0.61
CA VAL A 580 -37.23 6.44 -1.55
C VAL A 580 -37.23 7.03 -2.95
N THR A 581 -36.54 6.35 -3.87
CA THR A 581 -36.47 6.72 -5.28
C THR A 581 -37.49 5.91 -6.07
N LEU A 582 -38.38 6.62 -6.76
CA LEU A 582 -39.41 6.06 -7.62
C LEU A 582 -39.06 6.25 -9.09
N THR A 583 -39.13 5.18 -9.86
CA THR A 583 -38.93 5.19 -11.32
C THR A 583 -40.28 5.03 -11.98
N LEU A 584 -40.64 5.95 -12.87
CA LEU A 584 -41.92 5.94 -13.57
C LEU A 584 -41.88 5.04 -14.81
N SER A 585 -43.03 4.48 -15.16
CA SER A 585 -43.23 3.67 -16.36
C SER A 585 -43.41 4.55 -17.60
N LYS A 586 -42.75 4.18 -18.70
CA LYS A 586 -43.04 4.65 -20.06
C LYS A 586 -44.23 3.91 -20.71
N GLY A 587 -44.79 2.92 -20.02
CA GLY A 587 -45.68 1.90 -20.57
C GLY A 587 -44.90 0.69 -21.10
N PRO A 588 -45.59 -0.34 -21.61
CA PRO A 588 -44.95 -1.46 -22.27
C PRO A 588 -44.21 -1.02 -23.53
N GLU A 589 -43.07 -1.64 -23.82
CA GLU A 589 -42.27 -1.36 -25.01
C GLU A 589 -43.04 -1.83 -26.26
N MET A 590 -43.46 -0.89 -27.11
CA MET A 590 -44.27 -1.21 -28.30
C MET A 590 -43.37 -1.42 -29.52
N VAL A 591 -43.35 -2.65 -30.06
CA VAL A 591 -42.53 -3.07 -31.20
C VAL A 591 -43.44 -3.21 -32.45
N PRO A 592 -43.02 -2.71 -33.63
CA PRO A 592 -43.80 -2.90 -34.87
C PRO A 592 -43.82 -4.37 -35.26
N VAL A 593 -45.00 -4.89 -35.57
CA VAL A 593 -45.19 -6.27 -36.03
C VAL A 593 -44.86 -6.34 -37.53
N PRO A 594 -43.87 -7.16 -37.95
CA PRO A 594 -43.54 -7.33 -39.36
C PRO A 594 -44.66 -8.10 -40.08
N ASP A 595 -44.69 -7.96 -41.41
CA ASP A 595 -45.53 -8.81 -42.25
C ASP A 595 -44.90 -10.20 -42.37
N VAL A 596 -45.62 -11.21 -41.88
CA VAL A 596 -45.26 -12.62 -42.01
C VAL A 596 -46.22 -13.40 -42.90
N THR A 597 -47.21 -12.74 -43.51
CA THR A 597 -48.12 -13.38 -44.46
C THR A 597 -47.35 -13.89 -45.68
N GLY A 598 -47.63 -15.12 -46.10
CA GLY A 598 -46.93 -15.77 -47.22
C GLY A 598 -45.58 -16.42 -46.88
N LYS A 599 -45.15 -16.39 -45.62
CA LYS A 599 -43.93 -17.08 -45.16
C LYS A 599 -44.25 -18.47 -44.62
N ASN A 600 -43.23 -19.32 -44.52
CA ASN A 600 -43.35 -20.60 -43.83
C ASN A 600 -43.46 -20.42 -42.31
N GLU A 601 -43.91 -21.46 -41.60
CA GLU A 601 -44.13 -21.41 -40.16
C GLU A 601 -42.85 -21.08 -39.39
N GLU A 602 -41.73 -21.70 -39.77
CA GLU A 602 -40.45 -21.56 -39.06
C GLU A 602 -39.87 -20.15 -39.19
N ASP A 603 -39.88 -19.56 -40.39
CA ASP A 603 -39.38 -18.22 -40.68
C ASP A 603 -40.29 -17.16 -40.04
N ALA A 604 -41.61 -17.35 -40.10
CA ALA A 604 -42.57 -16.46 -39.45
C ALA A 604 -42.39 -16.48 -37.92
N LYS A 605 -42.28 -17.67 -37.33
CA LYS A 605 -42.08 -17.84 -35.89
C LYS A 605 -40.74 -17.26 -35.45
N LYS A 606 -39.66 -17.53 -36.18
CA LYS A 606 -38.33 -17.00 -35.90
C LYS A 606 -38.34 -15.47 -35.95
N GLN A 607 -38.89 -14.88 -37.01
CA GLN A 607 -38.90 -13.42 -37.17
C GLN A 607 -39.70 -12.70 -36.06
N LEU A 608 -40.83 -13.26 -35.61
CA LEU A 608 -41.63 -12.69 -34.53
C LEU A 608 -40.97 -12.92 -33.15
N THR A 609 -40.33 -14.07 -32.94
CA THR A 609 -39.62 -14.39 -31.69
C THR A 609 -38.34 -13.56 -31.53
N ASP A 610 -37.61 -13.31 -32.63
CA ASP A 610 -36.41 -12.46 -32.67
C ASP A 610 -36.73 -11.00 -32.24
N LEU A 611 -37.98 -10.57 -32.47
CA LEU A 611 -38.50 -9.27 -32.02
C LEU A 611 -39.07 -9.30 -30.60
N GLY A 612 -39.03 -10.46 -29.93
CA GLY A 612 -39.46 -10.65 -28.55
C GLY A 612 -40.94 -10.91 -28.36
N PHE A 613 -41.67 -11.33 -29.40
CA PHE A 613 -43.08 -11.75 -29.28
C PHE A 613 -43.22 -13.24 -28.96
N GLN A 614 -44.31 -13.60 -28.29
CA GLN A 614 -44.72 -15.01 -28.17
C GLN A 614 -45.58 -15.37 -29.39
N VAL A 615 -45.33 -16.51 -30.03
CA VAL A 615 -46.04 -16.90 -31.26
C VAL A 615 -46.91 -18.11 -30.99
N GLU A 616 -48.22 -17.96 -31.23
CA GLU A 616 -49.18 -19.07 -31.26
C GLU A 616 -49.50 -19.42 -32.70
N VAL A 617 -49.53 -20.72 -33.02
CA VAL A 617 -49.79 -21.20 -34.39
C VAL A 617 -51.14 -21.91 -34.42
N ASP A 618 -52.06 -21.39 -35.22
CA ASP A 618 -53.38 -21.96 -35.47
C ASP A 618 -53.36 -22.68 -36.83
N LYS A 619 -53.50 -24.02 -36.81
CA LYS A 619 -53.39 -24.89 -38.00
C LYS A 619 -54.75 -25.48 -38.37
N PRO A 620 -55.17 -25.41 -39.64
CA PRO A 620 -56.42 -26.03 -40.08
C PRO A 620 -56.31 -27.57 -40.01
N PHE A 621 -57.42 -28.20 -39.64
CA PHE A 621 -57.51 -29.66 -39.41
C PHE A 621 -57.44 -30.49 -40.72
N LEU A 622 -57.83 -29.92 -41.86
CA LEU A 622 -57.77 -30.57 -43.18
C LEU A 622 -56.76 -29.85 -44.08
N PHE A 623 -55.87 -30.61 -44.73
CA PHE A 623 -54.89 -30.18 -45.72
C PHE A 623 -54.08 -28.90 -45.36
N PRO A 624 -53.26 -28.93 -44.28
CA PRO A 624 -52.45 -27.78 -43.89
C PRO A 624 -51.34 -27.52 -44.91
N GLN A 625 -51.25 -26.27 -45.37
CA GLN A 625 -50.12 -25.76 -46.15
C GLN A 625 -49.11 -25.10 -45.20
N ASP A 626 -47.84 -25.12 -45.61
CA ASP A 626 -46.73 -24.52 -44.86
C ASP A 626 -46.56 -23.02 -45.18
N GLU A 627 -47.68 -22.29 -45.30
CA GLU A 627 -47.70 -20.86 -45.60
C GLU A 627 -48.67 -20.16 -44.65
N VAL A 628 -48.24 -19.03 -44.08
CA VAL A 628 -49.08 -18.19 -43.21
C VAL A 628 -50.14 -17.46 -44.04
N ASP A 629 -51.41 -17.70 -43.71
CA ASP A 629 -52.59 -17.07 -44.31
C ASP A 629 -52.87 -15.69 -43.71
N SER A 630 -52.86 -15.59 -42.38
CA SER A 630 -53.12 -14.34 -41.67
C SER A 630 -52.46 -14.29 -40.30
N GLN A 631 -52.27 -13.07 -39.77
CA GLN A 631 -51.70 -12.80 -38.43
C GLN A 631 -52.66 -11.96 -37.59
N SER A 632 -52.68 -12.17 -36.27
CA SER A 632 -53.62 -11.52 -35.35
C SER A 632 -53.44 -10.00 -35.22
N VAL A 633 -52.21 -9.51 -35.42
CA VAL A 633 -51.90 -8.08 -35.46
C VAL A 633 -51.47 -7.73 -36.87
N GLU A 634 -52.18 -6.81 -37.53
CA GLU A 634 -51.85 -6.38 -38.89
C GLU A 634 -50.39 -5.90 -39.02
N ALA A 635 -49.77 -6.21 -40.16
CA ALA A 635 -48.43 -5.75 -40.49
C ALA A 635 -48.29 -4.23 -40.33
N GLY A 636 -47.22 -3.80 -39.67
CA GLY A 636 -46.94 -2.38 -39.41
C GLY A 636 -47.64 -1.78 -38.19
N LYS A 637 -48.62 -2.48 -37.58
CA LYS A 637 -49.17 -2.07 -36.27
C LYS A 637 -48.19 -2.43 -35.15
N LYS A 638 -48.25 -1.69 -34.03
CA LYS A 638 -47.37 -1.92 -32.88
C LYS A 638 -48.04 -2.80 -31.84
N ALA A 639 -47.31 -3.77 -31.30
CA ALA A 639 -47.73 -4.64 -30.21
C ALA A 639 -46.72 -4.57 -29.04
N PRO A 640 -47.13 -4.82 -27.79
CA PRO A 640 -46.21 -4.82 -26.66
C PRO A 640 -45.22 -5.98 -26.78
N LYS A 641 -43.94 -5.71 -26.54
CA LYS A 641 -42.87 -6.71 -26.48
C LYS A 641 -43.20 -7.74 -25.40
N GLY A 642 -43.12 -9.03 -25.75
CA GLY A 642 -43.58 -10.15 -24.92
C GLY A 642 -45.06 -10.50 -25.10
N GLY A 643 -45.82 -9.74 -25.89
CA GLY A 643 -47.21 -10.06 -26.24
C GLY A 643 -47.33 -11.23 -27.22
N THR A 644 -48.50 -11.86 -27.24
CA THR A 644 -48.80 -13.02 -28.09
C THR A 644 -49.32 -12.60 -29.46
N ILE A 645 -48.70 -13.11 -30.52
CA ILE A 645 -49.13 -12.96 -31.92
C ILE A 645 -49.55 -14.35 -32.42
N THR A 646 -50.80 -14.47 -32.85
CA THR A 646 -51.33 -15.72 -33.40
C THR A 646 -51.20 -15.68 -34.92
N ILE A 647 -50.54 -16.67 -35.51
CA ILE A 647 -50.44 -16.86 -36.96
C ILE A 647 -51.36 -18.02 -37.38
N LYS A 648 -52.16 -17.80 -38.41
CA LYS A 648 -53.05 -18.81 -39.01
C LYS A 648 -52.40 -19.37 -40.26
N MET A 649 -52.30 -20.69 -40.33
CA MET A 649 -51.75 -21.39 -41.49
C MET A 649 -52.82 -21.61 -42.56
N LYS A 650 -52.42 -21.56 -43.83
CA LYS A 650 -53.32 -21.73 -44.97
C LYS A 650 -53.78 -23.19 -45.10
N GLY A 651 -55.05 -23.39 -45.43
CA GLY A 651 -55.63 -24.71 -45.70
C GLY A 651 -55.94 -24.86 -47.18
N ALA A 652 -55.69 -26.03 -47.77
CA ALA A 652 -56.19 -26.33 -49.11
C ALA A 652 -57.69 -26.69 -49.03
N LEU A 653 -58.53 -25.98 -49.79
CA LEU A 653 -59.95 -26.29 -49.97
C LEU A 653 -60.16 -27.52 -50.85
#